data_AF-A0A1Y6E841-F1
#
_entry.id   AF-A0A1Y6E841-F1
#
_cell.length_a   1.000
_cell.length_b   1.000
_cell.length_c   1.000
_cell.angle_alpha   90.00
_cell.angle_beta   90.00
_cell.angle_gamma   90.00
#
_symmetry.space_group_name_H-M   'P 1'
#
loop_
_entity.id
_entity.type
_entity.pdbx_description
1 polymer ?
#
loop_
_entity_poly.entity_id
_entity_poly.type
_entity_poly.pdbx_seq_one_letter_code
_entity_poly.pdbx_strand_id
1 'polypeptide(L)'
;MKSIIKHKLTSVSLAVALSLPAASVWAKTFDPNLREIVTASNSDTLHQVIITFDQAGAPTSEQLTFLSKLGVNGVSLSQLPIVGALANSAQIETIYARDDVLSVWNNEALEYENDGATKLTGVQELRGDQDLRKNGIPYSGRGIGVVVNDSGVDGTHSDLIFPEHVVQNVLAQTNLQSFSDLLPITYRENVANTDIGGGHGTHVAGTVGGNGAMSNGLHAGVAPGADIIGYGSGAALFILDTLGGFDYALTHQFEYNIRVISNSFGSTADTGTDFNPDHPTNVASKALADNGIITVFSAGNSGPGESTITGNFKKAPWVVTVAAGDKDGNLADFSSRGVDGKSGTATVDGIEYVWEDRPTVTAPGVDIISARASTSSLGGLSASKDEELIAPEHLAFYTTSSGTSMSAPHVSGIVALMLEANPNLNWQQVKQILQDTATVIPGREAWEVGAGYVNAYAAVKAAIEMDERFGDTTKLNREFNASANVTEGQSFTRTVDYTVAGESDFETFDVNDSTSLVLASANIESGTAFVLEDPAGNTYGSGIGLPVLGSSVGTSAPGMPGTWKVYVRGIGSVSGVSVDPTGLTNGIGLPGSVDVSIRLLETNGYDGIDDAAGHPGRAFIEYAISERLMDAEADGFNPDESVAKQTLADVLTLSGSVRQAQEGNKQIYLDSTSTNAAMLNAVSQKGATLKDAGYDFASVLPAESPDFFGSDELVTHERLAYSLVQSLGLESAAKSFDPAQDVQVVVFDQVVTLSDSDNIAPELKGYVQVALHMGLLNAQIKVEQDAFDLEPTLTATFAPERHFSRAELAKAVTRLHPLISQ
;
A
#
# COMPACT_ATOMS: atom_id res chain seq x y z
N MET A 1 -67.96 -5.89 -22.36
CA MET A 1 -68.72 -5.11 -23.36
C MET A 1 -67.71 -4.42 -24.26
N LYS A 2 -67.42 -4.96 -25.44
CA LYS A 2 -67.96 -4.53 -26.75
C LYS A 2 -67.78 -3.03 -27.00
N SER A 3 -66.90 -2.64 -27.93
CA SER A 3 -67.31 -2.15 -29.27
C SER A 3 -66.20 -1.34 -29.99
N ILE A 4 -65.52 -1.92 -31.00
CA ILE A 4 -65.59 -1.58 -32.44
C ILE A 4 -64.63 -0.43 -32.84
N ILE A 5 -63.42 -0.68 -33.38
CA ILE A 5 -63.04 -1.05 -34.77
C ILE A 5 -63.68 -0.16 -35.86
N LYS A 6 -62.86 0.60 -36.61
CA LYS A 6 -62.93 0.62 -38.10
C LYS A 6 -61.71 1.28 -38.78
N HIS A 7 -61.00 0.44 -39.52
CA HIS A 7 -60.28 0.60 -40.81
C HIS A 7 -59.34 1.79 -41.04
N LYS A 8 -58.02 1.55 -41.22
CA LYS A 8 -57.32 1.13 -42.47
C LYS A 8 -57.59 2.06 -43.67
N LEU A 9 -56.56 2.78 -44.14
CA LEU A 9 -55.84 2.45 -45.40
C LEU A 9 -54.64 3.41 -45.65
N THR A 10 -53.57 2.81 -46.19
CA THR A 10 -52.57 3.36 -47.14
C THR A 10 -51.49 4.36 -46.69
N SER A 11 -50.32 3.79 -46.36
CA SER A 11 -49.02 3.94 -47.06
C SER A 11 -48.62 5.31 -47.65
N VAL A 12 -47.45 5.83 -47.24
CA VAL A 12 -46.22 5.96 -48.07
C VAL A 12 -45.22 6.92 -47.39
N SER A 13 -43.95 6.52 -47.43
CA SER A 13 -42.71 7.31 -47.32
C SER A 13 -42.13 7.70 -45.96
N LEU A 14 -41.03 7.00 -45.69
CA LEU A 14 -39.83 7.42 -44.98
C LEU A 14 -39.47 8.89 -45.28
N ALA A 15 -39.50 9.74 -44.26
CA ALA A 15 -38.74 10.98 -44.22
C ALA A 15 -38.30 11.22 -42.77
N VAL A 16 -37.00 11.01 -42.56
CA VAL A 16 -36.22 11.45 -41.41
C VAL A 16 -36.43 12.97 -41.25
N ALA A 17 -36.95 13.39 -40.10
CA ALA A 17 -36.87 14.77 -39.66
C ALA A 17 -36.24 14.77 -38.27
N LEU A 18 -34.93 15.03 -38.27
CA LEU A 18 -34.11 15.33 -37.11
C LEU A 18 -34.75 16.46 -36.30
N SER A 19 -35.12 16.16 -35.05
CA SER A 19 -35.36 17.15 -34.01
C SER A 19 -34.04 17.45 -33.29
N LEU A 20 -33.54 18.65 -33.53
CA LEU A 20 -32.49 19.44 -32.84
C LEU A 20 -32.03 18.92 -31.46
N PRO A 21 -30.70 18.84 -31.19
CA PRO A 21 -30.20 18.96 -29.84
C PRO A 21 -30.17 20.44 -29.43
N ALA A 22 -30.65 20.71 -28.22
CA ALA A 22 -30.49 21.98 -27.54
C ALA A 22 -28.99 22.31 -27.39
N ALA A 23 -28.62 23.56 -27.68
CA ALA A 23 -27.30 24.07 -27.35
C ALA A 23 -27.17 24.17 -25.83
N SER A 24 -26.37 23.29 -25.24
CA SER A 24 -25.88 23.43 -23.87
C SER A 24 -24.84 24.55 -23.89
N VAL A 25 -25.17 25.71 -23.31
CA VAL A 25 -24.17 26.78 -23.09
C VAL A 25 -23.33 26.35 -21.90
N TRP A 26 -22.18 25.72 -22.14
CA TRP A 26 -21.19 25.50 -21.10
C TRP A 26 -20.54 26.84 -20.76
N ALA A 27 -20.37 27.16 -19.47
CA ALA A 27 -19.62 28.34 -19.06
C ALA A 27 -18.16 28.16 -19.47
N LYS A 28 -17.56 29.18 -20.12
CA LYS A 28 -16.13 29.16 -20.44
C LYS A 28 -15.30 28.98 -19.18
N THR A 29 -14.37 28.05 -19.17
CA THR A 29 -13.48 27.81 -18.03
C THR A 29 -12.07 28.29 -18.32
N PHE A 30 -11.43 28.92 -17.33
CA PHE A 30 -10.03 29.33 -17.41
C PHE A 30 -9.31 28.67 -16.26
N ASP A 31 -8.16 28.06 -16.54
CA ASP A 31 -7.36 27.40 -15.53
C ASP A 31 -6.86 28.40 -14.47
N PRO A 32 -7.21 28.20 -13.18
CA PRO A 32 -6.72 29.01 -12.08
C PRO A 32 -5.18 29.08 -12.02
N ASN A 33 -4.48 27.97 -12.26
CA ASN A 33 -3.02 27.90 -12.19
C ASN A 33 -2.38 28.70 -13.33
N LEU A 34 -2.90 28.56 -14.55
CA LEU A 34 -2.47 29.40 -15.67
C LEU A 34 -2.65 30.90 -15.36
N ARG A 35 -3.71 31.29 -14.66
CA ARG A 35 -3.99 32.69 -14.33
C ARG A 35 -2.92 33.25 -13.40
N GLU A 36 -2.52 32.49 -12.40
CA GLU A 36 -1.44 32.85 -11.48
C GLU A 36 -0.10 32.92 -12.19
N ILE A 37 0.24 31.89 -12.98
CA ILE A 37 1.51 31.81 -13.74
C ILE A 37 1.66 32.99 -14.70
N VAL A 38 0.61 33.33 -15.43
CA VAL A 38 0.62 34.46 -16.37
C VAL A 38 0.78 35.78 -15.62
N THR A 39 0.08 35.97 -14.49
CA THR A 39 0.16 37.19 -13.67
C THR A 39 1.52 37.39 -13.01
N ALA A 40 2.20 36.29 -12.65
CA ALA A 40 3.51 36.30 -12.02
C ALA A 40 4.70 36.47 -13.00
N SER A 41 4.45 36.40 -14.31
CA SER A 41 5.50 36.38 -15.34
C SER A 41 5.58 37.69 -16.14
N ASN A 42 6.72 37.92 -16.78
CA ASN A 42 6.86 39.06 -17.72
C ASN A 42 5.91 38.88 -18.91
N SER A 43 5.38 39.99 -19.44
CA SER A 43 4.36 39.99 -20.51
C SER A 43 4.77 39.26 -21.80
N ASP A 44 6.07 39.12 -22.06
CA ASP A 44 6.64 38.47 -23.25
C ASP A 44 6.96 36.98 -23.02
N THR A 45 6.81 36.47 -21.80
CA THR A 45 7.01 35.04 -21.48
C THR A 45 6.01 34.20 -22.26
N LEU A 46 6.49 33.14 -22.93
CA LEU A 46 5.63 32.17 -23.59
C LEU A 46 5.27 31.06 -22.60
N HIS A 47 3.97 30.82 -22.45
CA HIS A 47 3.42 29.73 -21.64
C HIS A 47 2.90 28.62 -22.54
N GLN A 48 3.00 27.38 -22.08
CA GLN A 48 2.38 26.25 -22.76
C GLN A 48 0.90 26.21 -22.37
N VAL A 49 0.02 26.32 -23.35
CA VAL A 49 -1.43 26.36 -23.13
C VAL A 49 -2.16 25.33 -23.96
N ILE A 50 -3.22 24.76 -23.39
CA ILE A 50 -4.17 23.87 -24.04
C ILE A 50 -5.44 24.68 -24.30
N ILE A 51 -5.77 24.87 -25.58
CA ILE A 51 -6.94 25.62 -26.03
C ILE A 51 -7.99 24.61 -26.48
N THR A 52 -9.15 24.59 -25.84
CA THR A 52 -10.28 23.73 -26.21
C THR A 52 -11.38 24.56 -26.83
N PHE A 53 -11.86 24.17 -28.02
CA PHE A 53 -12.97 24.82 -28.70
C PHE A 53 -14.31 24.17 -28.35
N ASP A 54 -15.39 24.96 -28.31
CA ASP A 54 -16.74 24.50 -28.00
C ASP A 54 -17.40 23.83 -29.22
N GLN A 55 -16.86 22.67 -29.61
CA GLN A 55 -17.33 21.87 -30.73
C GLN A 55 -16.92 20.40 -30.57
N ALA A 56 -17.53 19.52 -31.38
CA ALA A 56 -17.05 18.15 -31.54
C ALA A 56 -16.10 18.05 -32.76
N GLY A 57 -15.05 17.24 -32.66
CA GLY A 57 -14.07 17.01 -33.74
C GLY A 57 -12.91 18.00 -33.77
N ALA A 58 -12.00 17.85 -34.73
CA ALA A 58 -10.77 18.65 -34.86
C ALA A 58 -11.01 20.17 -34.96
N PRO A 59 -10.04 21.04 -34.60
CA PRO A 59 -10.14 22.48 -34.79
C PRO A 59 -10.36 22.85 -36.27
N THR A 60 -11.23 23.82 -36.52
CA THR A 60 -11.57 24.26 -37.88
C THR A 60 -10.44 25.08 -38.51
N SER A 61 -10.40 25.15 -39.85
CA SER A 61 -9.43 26.01 -40.55
C SER A 61 -9.53 27.48 -40.16
N GLU A 62 -10.71 27.95 -39.76
CA GLU A 62 -10.90 29.33 -39.27
C GLU A 62 -10.23 29.55 -37.91
N GLN A 63 -10.39 28.61 -36.97
CA GLN A 63 -9.74 28.63 -35.66
C GLN A 63 -8.23 28.56 -35.78
N LEU A 64 -7.70 27.67 -36.63
CA LEU A 64 -6.25 27.57 -36.87
C LEU A 64 -5.70 28.84 -37.55
N THR A 65 -6.45 29.45 -38.46
CA THR A 65 -6.07 30.72 -39.09
C THR A 65 -6.06 31.87 -38.08
N PHE A 66 -7.01 31.89 -37.15
CA PHE A 66 -7.05 32.88 -36.06
C PHE A 66 -5.80 32.79 -35.17
N LEU A 67 -5.46 31.59 -34.69
CA LEU A 67 -4.26 31.38 -33.86
C LEU A 67 -2.97 31.76 -34.62
N SER A 68 -2.88 31.38 -35.89
CA SER A 68 -1.74 31.75 -36.74
C SER A 68 -1.60 33.26 -36.93
N LYS A 69 -2.71 34.00 -37.10
CA LYS A 69 -2.70 35.47 -37.20
C LYS A 69 -2.32 36.17 -35.89
N LEU A 70 -2.58 35.53 -34.75
CA LEU A 70 -2.10 36.01 -33.44
C LEU A 70 -0.60 35.77 -33.23
N GLY A 71 0.07 35.04 -34.13
CA GLY A 71 1.48 34.68 -33.99
C GLY A 71 1.71 33.54 -33.00
N VAL A 72 0.67 32.74 -32.73
CA VAL A 72 0.72 31.60 -31.80
C VAL A 72 1.17 30.36 -32.57
N ASN A 73 2.20 29.69 -32.04
CA ASN A 73 2.73 28.45 -32.60
C ASN A 73 2.30 27.26 -31.73
N GLY A 74 1.91 26.15 -32.35
CA GLY A 74 1.39 24.99 -31.62
C GLY A 74 1.08 23.78 -32.49
N VAL A 75 0.45 22.78 -31.87
CA VAL A 75 0.01 21.53 -32.47
C VAL A 75 -1.50 21.38 -32.28
N SER A 76 -2.21 21.10 -33.37
CA SER A 76 -3.66 20.80 -33.33
C SER A 76 -3.91 19.29 -33.32
N LEU A 77 -4.83 18.82 -32.48
CA LEU A 77 -5.26 17.43 -32.49
C LEU A 77 -6.19 17.15 -33.69
N SER A 78 -6.12 15.94 -34.23
CA SER A 78 -6.78 15.58 -35.50
C SER A 78 -8.21 15.07 -35.36
N GLN A 79 -8.65 14.78 -34.14
CA GLN A 79 -9.99 14.27 -33.82
C GLN A 79 -10.65 14.99 -32.63
N LEU A 80 -9.87 15.75 -31.86
CA LEU A 80 -10.33 16.48 -30.68
C LEU A 80 -10.29 17.99 -30.95
N PRO A 81 -11.19 18.79 -30.40
CA PRO A 81 -11.28 20.25 -30.63
C PRO A 81 -10.18 21.01 -29.87
N ILE A 82 -8.95 20.51 -29.87
CA ILE A 82 -7.88 20.94 -28.97
C ILE A 82 -6.64 21.37 -29.76
N VAL A 83 -6.04 22.48 -29.32
CA VAL A 83 -4.73 22.96 -29.77
C VAL A 83 -3.83 23.16 -28.56
N GLY A 84 -2.67 22.50 -28.54
CA GLY A 84 -1.58 22.82 -27.61
C GLY A 84 -0.67 23.89 -28.23
N ALA A 85 -0.37 24.98 -27.53
CA ALA A 85 0.33 26.13 -28.11
C ALA A 85 1.25 26.85 -27.12
N LEU A 86 2.17 27.65 -27.65
CA LEU A 86 2.93 28.64 -26.91
C LEU A 86 2.32 30.03 -27.12
N ALA A 87 1.90 30.67 -26.03
CA ALA A 87 1.28 31.99 -26.06
C ALA A 87 1.73 32.86 -24.89
N ASN A 88 1.87 34.15 -25.11
CA ASN A 88 2.11 35.13 -24.06
C ASN A 88 0.80 35.63 -23.44
N SER A 89 0.90 36.39 -22.33
CA SER A 89 -0.24 36.94 -21.59
C SER A 89 -1.33 37.58 -22.48
N ALA A 90 -0.95 38.51 -23.36
CA ALA A 90 -1.89 39.22 -24.25
C ALA A 90 -2.54 38.29 -25.30
N GLN A 91 -1.79 37.31 -25.81
CA GLN A 91 -2.32 36.30 -26.72
C GLN A 91 -3.32 35.40 -26.01
N ILE A 92 -3.04 34.96 -24.78
CA ILE A 92 -3.92 34.11 -23.96
C ILE A 92 -5.24 34.81 -23.67
N GLU A 93 -5.23 36.09 -23.29
CA GLU A 93 -6.44 36.88 -23.08
C GLU A 93 -7.28 36.99 -24.36
N THR A 94 -6.61 37.24 -25.49
CA THR A 94 -7.28 37.35 -26.80
C THR A 94 -7.88 36.01 -27.25
N ILE A 95 -7.21 34.89 -26.97
CA ILE A 95 -7.72 33.55 -27.24
C ILE A 95 -8.95 33.26 -26.37
N TYR A 96 -8.86 33.47 -25.06
CA TYR A 96 -9.95 33.18 -24.13
C TYR A 96 -11.20 34.05 -24.40
N ALA A 97 -11.02 35.28 -24.90
CA ALA A 97 -12.12 36.17 -25.28
C ALA A 97 -12.96 35.66 -26.47
N ARG A 98 -12.41 34.80 -27.33
CA ARG A 98 -13.08 34.34 -28.58
C ARG A 98 -14.28 33.43 -28.28
N ASP A 99 -15.46 33.73 -28.84
CA ASP A 99 -16.75 33.11 -28.44
C ASP A 99 -16.82 31.57 -28.55
N ASP A 100 -16.04 30.95 -29.44
CA ASP A 100 -16.02 29.50 -29.68
C ASP A 100 -14.91 28.76 -28.91
N VAL A 101 -14.19 29.44 -28.00
CA VAL A 101 -13.22 28.80 -27.09
C VAL A 101 -13.94 28.37 -25.81
N LEU A 102 -13.98 27.07 -25.54
CA LEU A 102 -14.54 26.49 -24.33
C LEU A 102 -13.63 26.71 -23.12
N SER A 103 -12.32 26.49 -23.30
CA SER A 103 -11.36 26.65 -22.21
C SER A 103 -9.93 26.95 -22.67
N VAL A 104 -9.16 27.55 -21.76
CA VAL A 104 -7.70 27.69 -21.89
C VAL A 104 -7.06 27.22 -20.58
N TRP A 105 -6.21 26.20 -20.70
CA TRP A 105 -5.56 25.54 -19.57
C TRP A 105 -4.03 25.58 -19.69
N ASN A 106 -3.32 25.55 -18.56
CA ASN A 106 -1.89 25.31 -18.57
C ASN A 106 -1.62 23.89 -19.09
N ASN A 107 -0.60 23.73 -19.93
CA ASN A 107 -0.08 22.40 -20.26
C ASN A 107 0.85 21.97 -19.12
N GLU A 108 0.26 21.64 -17.98
CA GLU A 108 1.00 21.15 -16.82
C GLU A 108 1.77 19.88 -17.21
N ALA A 109 2.99 19.79 -16.69
CA ALA A 109 3.73 18.54 -16.76
C ALA A 109 2.93 17.51 -15.95
N LEU A 110 2.48 16.45 -16.62
CA LEU A 110 1.99 15.29 -15.90
C LEU A 110 3.18 14.59 -15.28
N GLU A 111 3.15 14.39 -13.97
CA GLU A 111 4.14 13.58 -13.28
C GLU A 111 3.78 12.10 -13.44
N TYR A 112 4.80 11.27 -13.66
CA TYR A 112 4.63 9.82 -13.73
C TYR A 112 4.54 9.27 -12.30
N GLU A 113 3.38 8.77 -11.89
CA GLU A 113 3.19 8.08 -10.61
C GLU A 113 3.42 6.55 -10.72
N ASN A 114 4.52 6.07 -11.31
CA ASN A 114 4.68 4.60 -11.48
C ASN A 114 6.07 3.98 -11.44
N ASP A 115 6.89 4.44 -10.51
CA ASP A 115 8.03 3.73 -9.92
C ASP A 115 7.87 3.54 -8.39
N GLY A 116 6.64 3.71 -7.89
CA GLY A 116 6.29 3.93 -6.49
C GLY A 116 6.87 2.90 -5.50
N ALA A 117 6.97 1.62 -5.87
CA ALA A 117 7.51 0.59 -4.97
C ALA A 117 8.97 0.83 -4.56
N THR A 118 9.84 1.22 -5.50
CA THR A 118 11.26 1.48 -5.19
C THR A 118 11.45 2.83 -4.50
N LYS A 119 10.61 3.81 -4.80
CA LYS A 119 10.56 5.11 -4.11
C LYS A 119 10.09 4.95 -2.66
N LEU A 120 8.94 4.32 -2.45
CA LEU A 120 8.31 4.10 -1.14
C LEU A 120 9.28 3.47 -0.14
N THR A 121 9.99 2.40 -0.55
CA THR A 121 10.95 1.69 0.30
C THR A 121 12.32 2.36 0.41
N GLY A 122 12.54 3.53 -0.23
CA GLY A 122 13.80 4.27 -0.18
C GLY A 122 14.93 3.71 -1.04
N VAL A 123 14.65 2.81 -1.99
CA VAL A 123 15.67 2.27 -2.90
C VAL A 123 16.18 3.35 -3.86
N GLN A 124 15.30 4.23 -4.34
CA GLN A 124 15.71 5.35 -5.19
C GLN A 124 16.54 6.37 -4.40
N GLU A 125 16.12 6.69 -3.19
CA GLU A 125 16.87 7.57 -2.28
C GLU A 125 18.28 7.02 -2.00
N LEU A 126 18.37 5.71 -1.69
CA LEU A 126 19.63 5.01 -1.48
C LEU A 126 20.58 5.13 -2.69
N ARG A 127 20.06 5.07 -3.92
CA ARG A 127 20.87 5.20 -5.14
C ARG A 127 21.34 6.63 -5.38
N GLY A 128 20.53 7.61 -4.97
CA GLY A 128 20.84 9.04 -5.06
C GLY A 128 21.94 9.47 -4.08
N ASP A 129 21.97 8.85 -2.91
CA ASP A 129 22.90 9.15 -1.83
C ASP A 129 24.38 9.01 -2.26
N GLN A 130 25.20 10.00 -1.93
CA GLN A 130 26.63 10.04 -2.26
C GLN A 130 27.50 9.30 -1.24
N ASP A 131 27.02 9.18 0.00
CA ASP A 131 27.72 8.54 1.11
C ASP A 131 27.45 7.02 1.13
N LEU A 132 26.32 6.56 0.59
CA LEU A 132 25.98 5.15 0.45
C LEU A 132 26.45 4.55 -0.89
N ARG A 133 27.77 4.53 -1.09
CA ARG A 133 28.40 4.06 -2.34
C ARG A 133 29.63 3.18 -2.10
N LYS A 134 29.83 2.19 -2.97
CA LYS A 134 31.05 1.37 -3.02
C LYS A 134 31.96 1.86 -4.13
N ASN A 135 33.11 2.44 -3.77
CA ASN A 135 34.05 3.05 -4.72
C ASN A 135 33.42 4.12 -5.64
N GLY A 136 32.50 4.93 -5.11
CA GLY A 136 31.80 5.98 -5.85
C GLY A 136 30.62 5.50 -6.72
N ILE A 137 30.34 4.19 -6.72
CA ILE A 137 29.24 3.59 -7.47
C ILE A 137 28.08 3.27 -6.49
N PRO A 138 26.82 3.62 -6.82
CA PRO A 138 25.66 3.25 -6.00
C PRO A 138 25.58 1.74 -5.80
N TYR A 139 25.10 1.31 -4.64
CA TYR A 139 24.74 -0.10 -4.44
C TYR A 139 23.65 -0.49 -5.43
N SER A 140 23.86 -1.62 -6.11
CA SER A 140 22.89 -2.19 -7.05
C SER A 140 22.80 -3.72 -6.97
N GLY A 141 23.41 -4.35 -5.98
CA GLY A 141 23.50 -5.80 -5.80
C GLY A 141 24.68 -6.44 -6.54
N ARG A 142 25.65 -5.65 -7.01
CA ARG A 142 26.71 -6.15 -7.90
C ARG A 142 27.53 -7.28 -7.30
N GLY A 143 27.70 -8.32 -8.10
CA GLY A 143 28.45 -9.51 -7.75
C GLY A 143 27.74 -10.38 -6.70
N ILE A 144 26.45 -10.16 -6.45
CA ILE A 144 25.62 -11.05 -5.63
C ILE A 144 24.72 -11.86 -6.56
N GLY A 145 24.87 -13.19 -6.50
CA GLY A 145 24.00 -14.12 -7.20
C GLY A 145 22.66 -14.28 -6.50
N VAL A 146 21.57 -14.08 -7.23
CA VAL A 146 20.19 -14.27 -6.74
C VAL A 146 19.50 -15.34 -7.58
N VAL A 147 19.15 -16.47 -6.95
CA VAL A 147 18.36 -17.51 -7.60
C VAL A 147 16.88 -17.13 -7.57
N VAL A 148 16.24 -17.11 -8.73
CA VAL A 148 14.79 -16.99 -8.88
C VAL A 148 14.23 -18.39 -9.08
N ASN A 149 13.73 -18.99 -7.99
CA ASN A 149 13.17 -20.35 -7.99
C ASN A 149 11.67 -20.26 -8.26
N ASP A 150 11.29 -20.35 -9.54
CA ASP A 150 9.95 -20.03 -10.01
C ASP A 150 9.58 -20.84 -11.28
N SER A 151 8.52 -20.45 -11.97
CA SER A 151 8.06 -20.99 -13.26
C SER A 151 9.11 -20.93 -14.38
N GLY A 152 10.09 -20.03 -14.28
CA GLY A 152 11.18 -19.82 -15.22
C GLY A 152 11.45 -18.33 -15.43
N VAL A 153 12.46 -18.00 -16.23
CA VAL A 153 12.82 -16.61 -16.59
C VAL A 153 12.96 -16.50 -18.10
N ASP A 154 12.30 -15.49 -18.68
CA ASP A 154 12.52 -15.08 -20.07
C ASP A 154 13.77 -14.21 -20.17
N GLY A 155 14.93 -14.86 -20.29
CA GLY A 155 16.22 -14.21 -20.51
C GLY A 155 16.38 -13.61 -21.92
N THR A 156 15.33 -13.58 -22.75
CA THR A 156 15.34 -12.81 -24.01
C THR A 156 14.85 -11.37 -23.83
N HIS A 157 14.24 -11.07 -22.68
CA HIS A 157 13.84 -9.72 -22.31
C HIS A 157 15.08 -8.84 -22.09
N SER A 158 15.13 -7.64 -22.65
CA SER A 158 16.34 -6.80 -22.61
C SER A 158 16.76 -6.37 -21.20
N ASP A 159 15.80 -6.24 -20.28
CA ASP A 159 16.10 -5.96 -18.87
C ASP A 159 16.73 -7.14 -18.11
N LEU A 160 16.61 -8.35 -18.66
CA LEU A 160 17.00 -9.63 -18.06
C LEU A 160 17.86 -10.45 -19.04
N ILE A 161 18.53 -9.79 -19.98
CA ILE A 161 19.14 -10.45 -21.13
C ILE A 161 20.15 -11.51 -20.68
N PHE A 162 20.03 -12.73 -21.22
CA PHE A 162 20.94 -13.84 -20.99
C PHE A 162 22.01 -13.87 -22.11
N PRO A 163 23.30 -14.06 -21.80
CA PRO A 163 23.88 -14.37 -20.48
C PRO A 163 24.40 -13.17 -19.67
N GLU A 164 24.10 -11.92 -20.09
CA GLU A 164 24.76 -10.74 -19.50
C GLU A 164 24.20 -10.33 -18.13
N HIS A 165 22.90 -10.51 -17.92
CA HIS A 165 22.18 -10.07 -16.71
C HIS A 165 21.58 -11.24 -15.95
N VAL A 166 20.83 -12.09 -16.68
CA VAL A 166 20.62 -13.47 -16.25
C VAL A 166 21.89 -14.22 -16.61
N VAL A 167 22.71 -14.58 -15.63
CA VAL A 167 24.02 -15.21 -15.86
C VAL A 167 23.92 -16.72 -16.06
N GLN A 168 22.83 -17.32 -15.58
CA GLN A 168 22.49 -18.71 -15.78
C GLN A 168 20.97 -18.87 -15.80
N ASN A 169 20.46 -19.71 -16.69
CA ASN A 169 19.04 -19.98 -16.81
C ASN A 169 18.79 -21.48 -17.06
N VAL A 170 18.11 -22.10 -16.10
CA VAL A 170 18.01 -23.55 -15.92
C VAL A 170 16.57 -23.98 -16.05
N LEU A 171 16.31 -24.98 -16.89
CA LEU A 171 15.03 -25.70 -16.93
C LEU A 171 15.18 -27.04 -16.21
N ALA A 172 14.35 -27.26 -15.18
CA ALA A 172 14.59 -28.32 -14.21
C ALA A 172 13.33 -29.07 -13.73
N GLN A 173 12.32 -29.20 -14.59
CA GLN A 173 11.11 -29.99 -14.29
C GLN A 173 11.45 -31.46 -14.05
N THR A 174 10.99 -32.01 -12.92
CA THR A 174 11.20 -33.41 -12.55
C THR A 174 9.92 -34.24 -12.74
N ASN A 175 9.98 -35.27 -13.59
CA ASN A 175 8.90 -36.24 -13.73
C ASN A 175 9.37 -37.61 -13.23
N LEU A 176 9.05 -37.94 -11.97
CA LEU A 176 9.41 -39.21 -11.34
C LEU A 176 8.92 -40.44 -12.12
N GLN A 177 7.81 -40.33 -12.88
CA GLN A 177 7.30 -41.44 -13.69
C GLN A 177 8.14 -41.73 -14.94
N SER A 178 9.10 -40.87 -15.26
CA SER A 178 10.00 -41.03 -16.41
C SER A 178 11.29 -41.82 -16.07
N PHE A 179 11.47 -42.24 -14.83
CA PHE A 179 12.68 -42.93 -14.36
C PHE A 179 12.39 -44.37 -13.95
N SER A 180 13.27 -45.31 -14.34
CA SER A 180 13.22 -46.72 -13.94
C SER A 180 14.13 -47.07 -12.75
N ASP A 181 15.04 -46.15 -12.41
CA ASP A 181 16.09 -46.32 -11.41
C ASP A 181 16.32 -44.99 -10.65
N LEU A 182 17.03 -45.05 -9.52
CA LEU A 182 17.47 -43.85 -8.78
C LEU A 182 18.66 -43.21 -9.50
N LEU A 183 18.44 -42.02 -10.07
CA LEU A 183 19.46 -41.24 -10.77
C LEU A 183 19.62 -39.87 -10.09
N PRO A 184 20.82 -39.24 -10.16
CA PRO A 184 20.97 -37.84 -9.79
C PRO A 184 20.02 -36.95 -10.60
N ILE A 185 19.62 -35.82 -10.03
CA ILE A 185 18.88 -34.80 -10.77
C ILE A 185 19.73 -34.32 -11.96
N THR A 186 19.07 -34.07 -13.09
CA THR A 186 19.72 -33.54 -14.30
C THR A 186 18.98 -32.29 -14.74
N TYR A 187 19.74 -31.29 -15.14
CA TYR A 187 19.24 -29.98 -15.51
C TYR A 187 19.48 -29.72 -16.99
N ARG A 188 18.65 -28.85 -17.58
CA ARG A 188 18.97 -28.24 -18.86
C ARG A 188 19.35 -26.78 -18.63
N GLU A 189 20.66 -26.53 -18.61
CA GLU A 189 21.24 -25.20 -18.41
C GLU A 189 21.41 -24.43 -19.72
N ASN A 190 21.74 -23.14 -19.60
CA ASN A 190 21.99 -22.22 -20.71
C ASN A 190 20.80 -22.11 -21.66
N VAL A 191 19.58 -22.15 -21.11
CA VAL A 191 18.34 -22.03 -21.88
C VAL A 191 17.92 -20.57 -21.87
N ALA A 192 17.94 -19.91 -23.03
CA ALA A 192 17.67 -18.46 -23.11
C ALA A 192 16.31 -18.06 -22.49
N ASN A 193 15.27 -18.88 -22.67
CA ASN A 193 13.96 -18.67 -22.05
C ASN A 193 13.47 -19.98 -21.42
N THR A 194 13.33 -19.97 -20.09
CA THR A 194 12.79 -21.09 -19.29
C THR A 194 11.35 -20.82 -18.83
N ASP A 195 10.83 -19.60 -18.99
CA ASP A 195 9.47 -19.19 -18.67
C ASP A 195 8.49 -19.63 -19.76
N ILE A 196 8.19 -20.92 -19.74
CA ILE A 196 7.26 -21.57 -20.67
C ILE A 196 5.81 -21.56 -20.15
N GLY A 197 5.56 -20.95 -18.99
CA GLY A 197 4.38 -21.20 -18.16
C GLY A 197 3.46 -20.02 -17.89
N GLY A 198 3.86 -18.77 -18.15
CA GLY A 198 2.93 -17.64 -18.06
C GLY A 198 3.51 -16.28 -17.67
N GLY A 199 4.82 -16.15 -17.47
CA GLY A 199 5.46 -14.85 -17.21
C GLY A 199 5.69 -14.49 -15.75
N HIS A 200 5.24 -15.33 -14.79
CA HIS A 200 5.34 -15.03 -13.36
C HIS A 200 6.81 -14.94 -12.93
N GLY A 201 7.64 -15.91 -13.26
CA GLY A 201 9.05 -15.90 -12.84
C GLY A 201 9.86 -14.80 -13.54
N THR A 202 9.49 -14.42 -14.77
CA THR A 202 10.05 -13.23 -15.44
C THR A 202 9.72 -11.94 -14.69
N HIS A 203 8.48 -11.77 -14.24
CA HIS A 203 8.05 -10.62 -13.43
C HIS A 203 8.79 -10.58 -12.08
N VAL A 204 8.93 -11.74 -11.43
CA VAL A 204 9.71 -11.91 -10.19
C VAL A 204 11.18 -11.52 -10.41
N ALA A 205 11.83 -12.05 -11.45
CA ALA A 205 13.22 -11.73 -11.78
C ALA A 205 13.43 -10.24 -12.08
N GLY A 206 12.49 -9.63 -12.82
CA GLY A 206 12.50 -8.19 -13.07
C GLY A 206 12.38 -7.38 -11.78
N THR A 207 11.56 -7.83 -10.82
CA THR A 207 11.37 -7.15 -9.53
C THR A 207 12.63 -7.24 -8.66
N VAL A 208 13.30 -8.40 -8.64
CA VAL A 208 14.59 -8.57 -7.95
C VAL A 208 15.60 -7.58 -8.49
N GLY A 209 15.79 -7.55 -9.81
CA GLY A 209 16.95 -6.86 -10.36
C GLY A 209 16.94 -6.63 -11.86
N GLY A 210 15.80 -6.55 -12.54
CA GLY A 210 15.77 -6.12 -13.94
C GLY A 210 16.48 -4.77 -14.11
N ASN A 211 17.33 -4.61 -15.11
CA ASN A 211 18.16 -3.41 -15.23
C ASN A 211 17.40 -2.16 -15.74
N GLY A 212 16.15 -2.32 -16.19
CA GLY A 212 15.31 -1.23 -16.67
C GLY A 212 15.65 -0.70 -18.07
N ALA A 213 16.43 -1.43 -18.87
CA ALA A 213 16.85 -1.00 -20.21
C ALA A 213 15.69 -0.58 -21.13
N MET A 214 14.53 -1.23 -21.02
CA MET A 214 13.34 -0.94 -21.83
C MET A 214 12.52 0.25 -21.34
N SER A 215 12.93 0.90 -20.25
CA SER A 215 12.26 2.06 -19.64
C SER A 215 13.22 3.16 -19.19
N ASN A 216 14.48 3.14 -19.66
CA ASN A 216 15.55 4.03 -19.21
C ASN A 216 15.74 4.04 -17.67
N GLY A 217 15.54 2.89 -17.04
CA GLY A 217 15.68 2.70 -15.59
C GLY A 217 14.42 2.98 -14.78
N LEU A 218 13.33 3.48 -15.39
CA LEU A 218 12.08 3.80 -14.68
C LEU A 218 11.49 2.57 -13.97
N HIS A 219 11.51 1.42 -14.62
CA HIS A 219 11.02 0.15 -14.08
C HIS A 219 12.17 -0.81 -13.74
N ALA A 220 13.33 -0.28 -13.36
CA ALA A 220 14.42 -1.10 -12.85
C ALA A 220 14.01 -1.78 -11.53
N GLY A 221 14.36 -3.05 -11.38
CA GLY A 221 14.17 -3.81 -10.14
C GLY A 221 14.99 -3.25 -8.98
N VAL A 222 14.87 -3.85 -7.80
CA VAL A 222 15.52 -3.33 -6.59
C VAL A 222 17.05 -3.38 -6.66
N ALA A 223 17.62 -4.47 -7.18
CA ALA A 223 19.05 -4.71 -7.30
C ALA A 223 19.47 -4.89 -8.78
N PRO A 224 19.51 -3.82 -9.59
CA PRO A 224 19.68 -3.89 -11.04
C PRO A 224 21.09 -4.28 -11.51
N GLY A 225 22.02 -4.56 -10.60
CA GLY A 225 23.33 -5.14 -10.90
C GLY A 225 23.56 -6.51 -10.26
N ALA A 226 22.55 -7.12 -9.61
CA ALA A 226 22.65 -8.49 -9.14
C ALA A 226 22.72 -9.47 -10.31
N ASP A 227 23.50 -10.53 -10.14
CA ASP A 227 23.60 -11.61 -11.12
C ASP A 227 22.37 -12.52 -10.94
N ILE A 228 21.48 -12.59 -11.93
CA ILE A 228 20.24 -13.38 -11.81
C ILE A 228 20.49 -14.82 -12.29
N ILE A 229 20.10 -15.80 -11.47
CA ILE A 229 20.09 -17.22 -11.82
C ILE A 229 18.63 -17.67 -11.91
N GLY A 230 18.13 -17.90 -13.13
CA GLY A 230 16.79 -18.44 -13.34
C GLY A 230 16.76 -19.94 -13.08
N TYR A 231 15.92 -20.40 -12.14
CA TYR A 231 15.64 -21.81 -11.94
C TYR A 231 14.15 -22.07 -12.25
N GLY A 232 13.89 -22.61 -13.43
CA GLY A 232 12.55 -22.91 -13.94
C GLY A 232 12.05 -24.27 -13.46
N SER A 233 11.29 -24.27 -12.37
CA SER A 233 10.54 -25.41 -11.84
C SER A 233 9.33 -25.77 -12.69
N GLY A 234 8.90 -24.89 -13.61
CA GLY A 234 7.79 -25.15 -14.54
C GLY A 234 6.43 -24.59 -14.13
N ALA A 235 5.42 -24.80 -14.99
CA ALA A 235 4.07 -24.25 -14.82
C ALA A 235 3.25 -24.93 -13.70
N ALA A 236 3.62 -26.15 -13.31
CA ALA A 236 3.06 -26.84 -12.16
C ALA A 236 4.16 -26.99 -11.11
N LEU A 237 4.00 -26.32 -9.96
CA LEU A 237 5.00 -26.34 -8.90
C LEU A 237 4.73 -27.50 -7.94
N PHE A 238 5.54 -28.55 -8.01
CA PHE A 238 5.61 -29.57 -6.97
C PHE A 238 6.77 -29.27 -6.00
N ILE A 239 6.66 -29.76 -4.76
CA ILE A 239 7.72 -29.60 -3.75
C ILE A 239 9.07 -30.08 -4.30
N LEU A 240 9.12 -31.22 -4.99
CA LEU A 240 10.36 -31.76 -5.55
C LEU A 240 11.03 -30.82 -6.57
N ASP A 241 10.24 -30.14 -7.41
CA ASP A 241 10.79 -29.19 -8.40
C ASP A 241 11.40 -27.98 -7.70
N THR A 242 10.77 -27.50 -6.62
CA THR A 242 11.30 -26.38 -5.82
C THR A 242 12.55 -26.76 -5.02
N LEU A 243 12.63 -28.00 -4.52
CA LEU A 243 13.81 -28.52 -3.83
C LEU A 243 15.02 -28.61 -4.74
N GLY A 244 14.82 -28.95 -6.02
CA GLY A 244 15.90 -28.96 -7.00
C GLY A 244 16.56 -27.58 -7.17
N GLY A 245 15.82 -26.49 -6.96
CA GLY A 245 16.36 -25.12 -6.97
C GLY A 245 17.29 -24.85 -5.79
N PHE A 246 16.95 -25.38 -4.60
CA PHE A 246 17.83 -25.31 -3.43
C PHE A 246 19.10 -26.15 -3.62
N ASP A 247 18.96 -27.36 -4.18
CA ASP A 247 20.10 -28.22 -4.51
C ASP A 247 21.02 -27.58 -5.55
N TYR A 248 20.44 -26.94 -6.58
CA TYR A 248 21.18 -26.20 -7.59
C TYR A 248 21.95 -25.02 -6.98
N ALA A 249 21.30 -24.26 -6.09
CA ALA A 249 21.91 -23.13 -5.39
C ALA A 249 23.10 -23.55 -4.52
N LEU A 250 22.99 -24.67 -3.79
CA LEU A 250 24.10 -25.23 -3.01
C LEU A 250 25.24 -25.72 -3.90
N THR A 251 24.91 -26.40 -5.00
CA THR A 251 25.89 -26.99 -5.93
C THR A 251 26.70 -25.92 -6.65
N HIS A 252 26.06 -24.83 -7.08
CA HIS A 252 26.68 -23.77 -7.88
C HIS A 252 26.95 -22.49 -7.09
N GLN A 253 26.90 -22.56 -5.76
CA GLN A 253 27.01 -21.41 -4.89
C GLN A 253 28.24 -20.55 -5.20
N PHE A 254 29.42 -21.19 -5.26
CA PHE A 254 30.68 -20.49 -5.48
C PHE A 254 30.91 -20.11 -6.95
N GLU A 255 30.22 -20.75 -7.89
CA GLU A 255 30.34 -20.45 -9.32
C GLU A 255 29.67 -19.12 -9.66
N TYR A 256 28.45 -18.91 -9.14
CA TYR A 256 27.67 -17.70 -9.41
C TYR A 256 27.57 -16.74 -8.21
N ASN A 257 28.38 -16.97 -7.17
CA ASN A 257 28.31 -16.29 -5.88
C ASN A 257 26.85 -16.18 -5.36
N ILE A 258 26.13 -17.30 -5.36
CA ILE A 258 24.73 -17.34 -4.91
C ILE A 258 24.69 -17.04 -3.42
N ARG A 259 23.98 -15.99 -3.06
CA ARG A 259 23.79 -15.58 -1.66
C ARG A 259 22.33 -15.37 -1.29
N VAL A 260 21.43 -15.32 -2.27
CA VAL A 260 20.00 -15.14 -2.05
C VAL A 260 19.23 -16.11 -2.95
N ILE A 261 18.14 -16.68 -2.43
CA ILE A 261 17.16 -17.41 -3.22
C ILE A 261 15.76 -16.87 -2.93
N SER A 262 15.08 -16.44 -3.99
CA SER A 262 13.73 -15.91 -3.96
C SER A 262 12.71 -16.99 -4.30
N ASN A 263 11.68 -17.14 -3.48
CA ASN A 263 10.69 -18.19 -3.59
C ASN A 263 9.27 -17.62 -3.47
N SER A 264 8.62 -17.43 -4.61
CA SER A 264 7.29 -16.84 -4.72
C SER A 264 6.18 -17.91 -4.82
N PHE A 265 6.26 -18.95 -3.98
CA PHE A 265 5.32 -20.06 -3.96
C PHE A 265 4.92 -20.50 -2.54
N GLY A 266 3.89 -21.32 -2.46
CA GLY A 266 3.37 -21.92 -1.23
C GLY A 266 2.31 -22.98 -1.54
N SER A 267 1.93 -23.77 -0.54
CA SER A 267 0.86 -24.75 -0.67
C SER A 267 -0.35 -24.29 0.12
N THR A 268 -1.48 -24.06 -0.55
CA THR A 268 -2.75 -23.73 0.11
C THR A 268 -3.34 -24.92 0.87
N ALA A 269 -2.90 -26.14 0.56
CA ALA A 269 -3.20 -27.35 1.34
C ALA A 269 -2.41 -27.45 2.66
N ASP A 270 -1.40 -26.59 2.86
CA ASP A 270 -0.55 -26.51 4.06
C ASP A 270 -0.70 -25.13 4.75
N THR A 271 -1.90 -24.56 4.68
CA THR A 271 -2.20 -23.23 5.24
C THR A 271 -2.32 -23.31 6.76
N GLY A 272 -1.63 -22.42 7.48
CA GLY A 272 -1.77 -22.30 8.94
C GLY A 272 -1.08 -23.39 9.77
N THR A 273 -0.34 -24.30 9.15
CA THR A 273 0.29 -25.44 9.82
C THR A 273 1.53 -25.04 10.62
N ASP A 274 1.77 -25.74 11.72
CA ASP A 274 2.91 -25.46 12.60
C ASP A 274 4.23 -25.82 11.93
N PHE A 275 5.29 -25.10 12.30
CA PHE A 275 6.64 -25.36 11.80
C PHE A 275 7.06 -26.81 12.07
N ASN A 276 7.50 -27.51 11.03
CA ASN A 276 8.05 -28.86 11.15
C ASN A 276 9.50 -28.89 10.63
N PRO A 277 10.52 -29.03 11.50
CA PRO A 277 11.92 -29.03 11.06
C PRO A 277 12.26 -30.18 10.10
N ASP A 278 11.51 -31.28 10.13
CA ASP A 278 11.71 -32.46 9.28
C ASP A 278 11.07 -32.33 7.89
N HIS A 279 10.29 -31.27 7.65
CA HIS A 279 9.74 -31.00 6.33
C HIS A 279 10.89 -30.81 5.32
N PRO A 280 10.85 -31.41 4.12
CA PRO A 280 11.99 -31.41 3.21
C PRO A 280 12.45 -30.00 2.79
N THR A 281 11.52 -29.06 2.66
CA THR A 281 11.85 -27.64 2.41
C THR A 281 12.60 -26.98 3.59
N ASN A 282 12.32 -27.40 4.83
CA ASN A 282 13.03 -26.90 6.02
C ASN A 282 14.43 -27.48 6.12
N VAL A 283 14.59 -28.77 5.81
CA VAL A 283 15.92 -29.40 5.69
C VAL A 283 16.77 -28.67 4.64
N ALA A 284 16.21 -28.40 3.47
CA ALA A 284 16.92 -27.72 2.38
C ALA A 284 17.23 -26.25 2.71
N SER A 285 16.26 -25.48 3.23
CA SER A 285 16.48 -24.08 3.61
C SER A 285 17.46 -23.92 4.78
N LYS A 286 17.53 -24.89 5.69
CA LYS A 286 18.55 -24.91 6.75
C LYS A 286 19.95 -25.09 6.16
N ALA A 287 20.10 -26.04 5.22
CA ALA A 287 21.38 -26.25 4.53
C ALA A 287 21.83 -25.00 3.76
N LEU A 288 20.91 -24.29 3.12
CA LEU A 288 21.18 -22.98 2.49
C LEU A 288 21.67 -21.95 3.51
N ALA A 289 20.94 -21.81 4.63
CA ALA A 289 21.28 -20.87 5.70
C ALA A 289 22.66 -21.15 6.32
N ASP A 290 23.00 -22.42 6.54
CA ASP A 290 24.32 -22.85 7.06
C ASP A 290 25.46 -22.55 6.09
N ASN A 291 25.18 -22.48 4.79
CA ASN A 291 26.13 -22.08 3.76
C ASN A 291 26.08 -20.58 3.46
N GLY A 292 25.33 -19.78 4.22
CA GLY A 292 25.26 -18.32 4.07
C GLY A 292 24.43 -17.84 2.88
N ILE A 293 23.49 -18.67 2.40
CA ILE A 293 22.48 -18.33 1.39
C ILE A 293 21.19 -17.93 2.11
N ILE A 294 20.74 -16.70 1.89
CA ILE A 294 19.52 -16.15 2.48
C ILE A 294 18.31 -16.64 1.68
N THR A 295 17.39 -17.33 2.35
CA THR A 295 16.15 -17.83 1.74
C THR A 295 15.01 -16.87 2.03
N VAL A 296 14.39 -16.36 0.96
CA VAL A 296 13.26 -15.42 1.04
C VAL A 296 12.01 -16.09 0.46
N PHE A 297 10.92 -16.12 1.23
CA PHE A 297 9.62 -16.65 0.84
C PHE A 297 8.53 -15.56 0.85
N SER A 298 7.60 -15.65 -0.10
CA SER A 298 6.31 -14.96 -0.02
C SER A 298 5.45 -15.52 1.13
N ALA A 299 4.66 -14.71 1.83
CA ALA A 299 3.79 -15.19 2.92
C ALA A 299 2.62 -16.05 2.43
N GLY A 300 2.07 -15.71 1.25
CA GLY A 300 0.85 -16.31 0.69
C GLY A 300 -0.23 -15.27 0.43
N ASN A 301 -1.25 -15.66 -0.36
CA ASN A 301 -2.33 -14.76 -0.79
C ASN A 301 -3.71 -15.22 -0.26
N SER A 302 -3.75 -15.81 0.93
CA SER A 302 -4.95 -16.40 1.53
C SER A 302 -5.56 -15.55 2.66
N GLY A 303 -5.13 -14.30 2.81
CA GLY A 303 -5.70 -13.33 3.75
C GLY A 303 -7.15 -12.93 3.42
N PRO A 304 -7.78 -12.05 4.21
CA PRO A 304 -7.21 -11.28 5.33
C PRO A 304 -7.27 -11.99 6.70
N GLY A 305 -7.80 -13.21 6.78
CA GLY A 305 -7.93 -13.93 8.05
C GLY A 305 -6.59 -14.36 8.67
N GLU A 306 -6.62 -14.69 9.97
CA GLU A 306 -5.51 -15.34 10.67
C GLU A 306 -5.22 -16.75 10.14
N SER A 307 -4.05 -17.29 10.48
CA SER A 307 -3.67 -18.66 10.17
C SER A 307 -3.65 -18.96 8.66
N THR A 308 -3.28 -17.97 7.85
CA THR A 308 -3.36 -18.03 6.39
C THR A 308 -1.99 -18.13 5.70
N ILE A 309 -0.87 -18.14 6.44
CA ILE A 309 0.47 -18.39 5.88
C ILE A 309 0.50 -19.76 5.18
N THR A 310 0.89 -19.78 3.91
CA THR A 310 0.81 -20.96 3.02
C THR A 310 2.11 -21.77 3.03
N GLY A 311 2.27 -22.63 4.04
CA GLY A 311 3.39 -23.55 4.17
C GLY A 311 4.14 -23.39 5.49
N ASN A 312 4.30 -24.49 6.23
CA ASN A 312 5.02 -24.51 7.51
C ASN A 312 6.46 -23.99 7.42
N PHE A 313 7.09 -24.14 6.25
CA PHE A 313 8.48 -23.73 6.02
C PHE A 313 8.70 -22.21 5.99
N LYS A 314 7.63 -21.44 5.85
CA LYS A 314 7.66 -19.98 5.94
C LYS A 314 7.80 -19.47 7.38
N LYS A 315 7.70 -20.37 8.36
CA LYS A 315 7.89 -20.06 9.80
C LYS A 315 9.27 -20.46 10.29
N ALA A 316 10.12 -20.99 9.40
CA ALA A 316 11.46 -21.42 9.77
C ALA A 316 12.28 -20.23 10.31
N PRO A 317 13.00 -20.39 11.44
CA PRO A 317 13.76 -19.30 12.05
C PRO A 317 14.75 -18.63 11.09
N TRP A 318 15.36 -19.43 10.20
CA TRP A 318 16.40 -19.05 9.25
C TRP A 318 15.90 -18.56 7.88
N VAL A 319 14.60 -18.38 7.70
CA VAL A 319 14.04 -17.81 6.45
C VAL A 319 13.45 -16.43 6.70
N VAL A 320 13.42 -15.61 5.65
CA VAL A 320 12.72 -14.33 5.61
C VAL A 320 11.38 -14.54 4.91
N THR A 321 10.28 -14.23 5.60
CA THR A 321 8.92 -14.37 5.05
C THR A 321 8.29 -13.00 4.86
N VAL A 322 7.74 -12.75 3.68
CA VAL A 322 7.37 -11.39 3.26
C VAL A 322 5.87 -11.28 2.97
N ALA A 323 5.19 -10.43 3.73
CA ALA A 323 3.80 -10.02 3.48
C ALA A 323 3.72 -8.96 2.38
N ALA A 324 2.54 -8.80 1.77
CA ALA A 324 2.31 -7.86 0.69
C ALA A 324 1.62 -6.60 1.18
N GLY A 325 2.18 -5.45 0.84
CA GLY A 325 1.55 -4.16 1.01
C GLY A 325 1.32 -3.43 -0.30
N ASP A 326 0.52 -2.37 -0.26
CA ASP A 326 0.30 -1.47 -1.39
C ASP A 326 1.35 -0.36 -1.46
N LYS A 327 1.25 0.51 -2.47
CA LYS A 327 2.17 1.64 -2.66
C LYS A 327 1.93 2.80 -1.68
N ASP A 328 0.94 2.66 -0.81
CA ASP A 328 0.54 3.64 0.20
C ASP A 328 1.03 3.25 1.60
N GLY A 329 1.74 2.12 1.73
CA GLY A 329 2.30 1.63 2.98
C GLY A 329 1.36 0.75 3.79
N ASN A 330 0.21 0.35 3.23
CA ASN A 330 -0.78 -0.47 3.92
C ASN A 330 -0.57 -1.96 3.64
N LEU A 331 -1.10 -2.82 4.52
CA LEU A 331 -1.16 -4.26 4.30
C LEU A 331 -2.26 -4.59 3.27
N ALA A 332 -1.93 -5.36 2.24
CA ALA A 332 -2.91 -5.80 1.25
C ALA A 332 -3.87 -6.85 1.84
N ASP A 333 -5.15 -6.77 1.51
CA ASP A 333 -6.19 -7.66 2.03
C ASP A 333 -5.89 -9.14 1.78
N PHE A 334 -5.40 -9.47 0.58
CA PHE A 334 -5.06 -10.86 0.23
C PHE A 334 -3.84 -11.39 0.99
N SER A 335 -3.00 -10.53 1.58
CA SER A 335 -1.74 -10.97 2.18
C SER A 335 -2.02 -11.92 3.34
N SER A 336 -1.42 -13.11 3.29
CA SER A 336 -1.51 -14.10 4.35
C SER A 336 -0.92 -13.58 5.67
N ARG A 337 -1.57 -13.95 6.77
CA ARG A 337 -1.26 -13.51 8.14
C ARG A 337 -1.07 -14.70 9.07
N GLY A 338 -0.33 -14.44 10.13
CA GLY A 338 -0.06 -15.35 11.23
C GLY A 338 -1.25 -15.57 12.16
N VAL A 339 -0.94 -16.00 13.39
CA VAL A 339 -1.89 -16.03 14.50
C VAL A 339 -1.22 -15.35 15.69
N ASP A 340 -1.93 -14.45 16.36
CA ASP A 340 -1.36 -13.72 17.48
C ASP A 340 -0.82 -14.65 18.58
N GLY A 341 0.38 -14.34 19.08
CA GLY A 341 1.09 -15.12 20.11
C GLY A 341 1.47 -16.57 19.73
N LYS A 342 1.08 -17.08 18.56
CA LYS A 342 1.33 -18.47 18.19
C LYS A 342 2.81 -18.67 17.85
N SER A 343 3.46 -19.51 18.65
CA SER A 343 4.89 -19.81 18.55
C SER A 343 5.16 -21.24 19.02
N GLY A 344 6.39 -21.71 18.79
CA GLY A 344 6.85 -22.99 19.32
C GLY A 344 8.36 -23.10 19.29
N THR A 345 8.88 -24.21 19.79
CA THR A 345 10.31 -24.53 19.71
C THR A 345 10.55 -25.76 18.85
N ALA A 346 11.73 -25.82 18.25
CA ALA A 346 12.20 -26.96 17.48
C ALA A 346 13.72 -27.10 17.62
N THR A 347 14.19 -28.33 17.81
CA THR A 347 15.63 -28.61 17.91
C THR A 347 16.14 -29.12 16.57
N VAL A 348 17.14 -28.43 16.01
CA VAL A 348 17.82 -28.81 14.78
C VAL A 348 19.32 -28.81 15.03
N ASP A 349 20.00 -29.92 14.71
CA ASP A 349 21.44 -30.11 14.96
C ASP A 349 21.87 -29.89 16.43
N GLY A 350 20.97 -30.16 17.38
CA GLY A 350 21.21 -29.95 18.80
C GLY A 350 21.07 -28.50 19.27
N ILE A 351 20.65 -27.59 18.40
CA ILE A 351 20.34 -26.19 18.72
C ILE A 351 18.83 -26.03 18.78
N GLU A 352 18.31 -25.49 19.88
CA GLU A 352 16.90 -25.14 20.01
C GLU A 352 16.65 -23.79 19.34
N TYR A 353 15.63 -23.73 18.48
CA TYR A 353 15.16 -22.51 17.85
C TYR A 353 13.72 -22.24 18.26
N VAL A 354 13.39 -20.95 18.37
CA VAL A 354 12.01 -20.47 18.51
C VAL A 354 11.50 -20.09 17.12
N TRP A 355 10.30 -20.55 16.78
CA TRP A 355 9.57 -20.11 15.59
C TRP A 355 8.29 -19.40 16.01
N GLU A 356 7.85 -18.47 15.18
CA GLU A 356 6.65 -17.66 15.40
C GLU A 356 5.79 -17.71 14.14
N ASP A 357 4.48 -17.80 14.31
CA ASP A 357 3.52 -17.82 13.20
C ASP A 357 3.25 -16.39 12.73
N ARG A 358 4.21 -15.82 11.98
CA ARG A 358 4.11 -14.45 11.43
C ARG A 358 5.04 -14.23 10.23
N PRO A 359 4.77 -13.24 9.37
CA PRO A 359 5.78 -12.75 8.43
C PRO A 359 6.92 -12.04 9.17
N THR A 360 8.07 -11.90 8.50
CA THR A 360 9.23 -11.14 9.00
C THR A 360 9.03 -9.65 8.80
N VAL A 361 8.61 -9.24 7.60
CA VAL A 361 8.35 -7.85 7.17
C VAL A 361 7.27 -7.83 6.09
N THR A 362 6.76 -6.63 5.79
CA THR A 362 5.85 -6.34 4.67
C THR A 362 6.60 -5.54 3.59
N ALA A 363 6.32 -5.80 2.31
CA ALA A 363 6.93 -5.06 1.19
C ALA A 363 5.93 -4.87 0.03
N PRO A 364 6.21 -3.98 -0.93
CA PRO A 364 5.29 -3.69 -2.03
C PRO A 364 4.92 -4.97 -2.81
N GLY A 365 3.62 -5.22 -2.94
CA GLY A 365 3.06 -6.39 -3.61
C GLY A 365 1.75 -6.13 -4.33
N VAL A 366 1.26 -4.90 -4.39
CA VAL A 366 0.06 -4.52 -5.14
C VAL A 366 0.45 -3.65 -6.33
N ASP A 367 -0.06 -4.02 -7.50
CA ASP A 367 0.11 -3.35 -8.79
C ASP A 367 1.57 -3.06 -9.12
N ILE A 368 2.43 -4.05 -8.93
CA ILE A 368 3.86 -3.95 -9.17
C ILE A 368 4.13 -4.10 -10.66
N ILE A 369 4.75 -3.08 -11.25
CA ILE A 369 5.20 -3.07 -12.64
C ILE A 369 6.55 -3.75 -12.73
N SER A 370 6.68 -4.78 -13.57
CA SER A 370 7.95 -5.48 -13.81
C SER A 370 7.97 -6.10 -15.20
N ALA A 371 9.10 -6.73 -15.56
CA ALA A 371 9.35 -7.33 -16.86
C ALA A 371 8.25 -8.31 -17.27
N ARG A 372 7.78 -8.16 -18.51
CA ARG A 372 6.79 -9.02 -19.15
C ARG A 372 7.50 -10.09 -19.98
N ALA A 373 7.19 -11.36 -19.75
CA ALA A 373 7.66 -12.44 -20.61
C ALA A 373 7.06 -12.35 -22.02
N SER A 374 7.84 -12.69 -23.04
CA SER A 374 7.40 -12.78 -24.44
C SER A 374 6.31 -13.83 -24.68
N THR A 375 6.22 -14.82 -23.79
CA THR A 375 5.24 -15.91 -23.81
C THR A 375 3.99 -15.62 -22.97
N SER A 376 3.93 -14.48 -22.26
CA SER A 376 2.77 -14.16 -21.43
C SER A 376 1.57 -13.83 -22.30
N SER A 377 0.42 -14.43 -21.97
CA SER A 377 -0.85 -13.99 -22.54
C SER A 377 -1.32 -12.75 -21.79
N LEU A 378 -1.71 -11.69 -22.52
CA LEU A 378 -2.46 -10.57 -21.96
C LEU A 378 -3.76 -11.10 -21.36
N GLY A 379 -3.78 -11.38 -20.06
CA GLY A 379 -5.01 -11.60 -19.34
C GLY A 379 -5.83 -10.31 -19.39
N GLY A 380 -7.14 -10.40 -19.59
CA GLY A 380 -8.00 -9.20 -19.64
C GLY A 380 -7.91 -8.33 -18.38
N LEU A 381 -7.50 -8.90 -17.24
CA LEU A 381 -7.34 -8.21 -15.95
C LEU A 381 -6.07 -7.36 -15.90
N SER A 382 -4.90 -7.89 -16.33
CA SER A 382 -3.66 -7.10 -16.36
C SER A 382 -3.67 -6.07 -17.49
N ALA A 383 -4.37 -6.34 -18.60
CA ALA A 383 -4.41 -5.39 -19.73
C ALA A 383 -5.00 -4.03 -19.36
N SER A 384 -6.09 -4.01 -18.57
CA SER A 384 -6.71 -2.75 -18.12
C SER A 384 -5.81 -1.96 -17.17
N LYS A 385 -5.19 -2.64 -16.21
CA LYS A 385 -4.28 -1.98 -15.26
C LYS A 385 -2.96 -1.58 -15.92
N ASP A 386 -2.46 -2.37 -16.86
CA ASP A 386 -1.30 -2.03 -17.67
C ASP A 386 -1.58 -0.76 -18.48
N GLU A 387 -2.73 -0.64 -19.14
CA GLU A 387 -3.12 0.57 -19.88
C GLU A 387 -3.24 1.81 -18.97
N GLU A 388 -3.71 1.63 -17.73
CA GLU A 388 -3.82 2.70 -16.73
C GLU A 388 -2.45 3.13 -16.19
N LEU A 389 -1.58 2.17 -15.89
CA LEU A 389 -0.37 2.39 -15.11
C LEU A 389 0.92 2.51 -15.94
N ILE A 390 0.96 1.90 -17.11
CA ILE A 390 2.19 1.77 -17.91
C ILE A 390 2.04 2.60 -19.19
N ALA A 391 3.03 3.46 -19.43
CA ALA A 391 3.07 4.28 -20.64
C ALA A 391 3.01 3.41 -21.91
N PRO A 392 2.29 3.83 -22.97
CA PRO A 392 2.09 3.01 -24.18
C PRO A 392 3.37 2.43 -24.81
N GLU A 393 4.47 3.18 -24.75
CA GLU A 393 5.80 2.78 -25.23
C GLU A 393 6.44 1.65 -24.41
N HIS A 394 6.05 1.49 -23.15
CA HIS A 394 6.55 0.48 -22.22
C HIS A 394 5.66 -0.78 -22.18
N LEU A 395 4.40 -0.68 -22.64
CA LEU A 395 3.41 -1.76 -22.59
C LEU A 395 3.86 -3.07 -23.23
N ALA A 396 4.78 -3.06 -24.20
CA ALA A 396 5.26 -4.29 -24.80
C ALA A 396 6.22 -5.08 -23.89
N PHE A 397 6.85 -4.41 -22.93
CA PHE A 397 7.98 -4.91 -22.15
C PHE A 397 7.64 -5.07 -20.66
N TYR A 398 6.60 -4.40 -20.18
CA TYR A 398 6.23 -4.43 -18.76
C TYR A 398 4.79 -4.87 -18.57
N THR A 399 4.51 -5.40 -17.38
CA THR A 399 3.17 -5.76 -16.94
C THR A 399 3.04 -5.59 -15.44
N THR A 400 1.80 -5.42 -15.00
CA THR A 400 1.40 -5.18 -13.62
C THR A 400 0.91 -6.49 -13.02
N SER A 401 1.36 -6.78 -11.80
CA SER A 401 0.93 -7.97 -11.06
C SER A 401 0.82 -7.69 -9.55
N SER A 402 -0.08 -8.41 -8.89
CA SER A 402 -0.37 -8.27 -7.46
C SER A 402 -0.26 -9.61 -6.75
N GLY A 403 0.44 -9.64 -5.62
CA GLY A 403 0.67 -10.82 -4.80
C GLY A 403 1.88 -10.67 -3.88
N THR A 404 1.93 -11.48 -2.81
CA THR A 404 3.17 -11.67 -2.01
C THR A 404 4.34 -12.20 -2.85
N SER A 405 4.03 -12.77 -4.01
CA SER A 405 4.99 -13.12 -5.06
C SER A 405 5.79 -11.95 -5.63
N MET A 406 5.34 -10.71 -5.47
CA MET A 406 6.06 -9.50 -5.89
C MET A 406 6.79 -8.86 -4.71
N SER A 407 6.29 -9.05 -3.48
CA SER A 407 6.94 -8.57 -2.25
C SER A 407 8.22 -9.35 -1.91
N ALA A 408 8.20 -10.68 -2.04
CA ALA A 408 9.38 -11.52 -1.80
C ALA A 408 10.59 -11.18 -2.70
N PRO A 409 10.46 -11.02 -4.02
CA PRO A 409 11.57 -10.60 -4.86
C PRO A 409 12.02 -9.16 -4.58
N HIS A 410 11.11 -8.26 -4.18
CA HIS A 410 11.50 -6.91 -3.74
C HIS A 410 12.48 -6.98 -2.56
N VAL A 411 12.13 -7.74 -1.52
CA VAL A 411 13.02 -7.97 -0.36
C VAL A 411 14.28 -8.75 -0.75
N SER A 412 14.19 -9.70 -1.68
CA SER A 412 15.36 -10.43 -2.18
C SER A 412 16.39 -9.49 -2.82
N GLY A 413 15.92 -8.48 -3.56
CA GLY A 413 16.78 -7.41 -4.07
C GLY A 413 17.36 -6.53 -2.96
N ILE A 414 16.58 -6.18 -1.93
CA ILE A 414 17.10 -5.44 -0.76
C ILE A 414 18.22 -6.23 -0.08
N VAL A 415 18.05 -7.54 0.11
CA VAL A 415 19.09 -8.40 0.68
C VAL A 415 20.34 -8.43 -0.20
N ALA A 416 20.19 -8.44 -1.54
CA ALA A 416 21.34 -8.34 -2.44
C ALA A 416 22.09 -7.00 -2.29
N LEU A 417 21.38 -5.88 -2.11
CA LEU A 417 21.98 -4.59 -1.80
C LEU A 417 22.74 -4.62 -0.47
N MET A 418 22.13 -5.18 0.58
CA MET A 418 22.76 -5.34 1.91
C MET A 418 24.03 -6.18 1.83
N LEU A 419 24.03 -7.26 1.04
CA LEU A 419 25.17 -8.15 0.88
C LEU A 419 26.28 -7.57 -0.01
N GLU A 420 25.95 -6.71 -0.99
CA GLU A 420 26.98 -5.92 -1.70
C GLU A 420 27.67 -4.96 -0.74
N ALA A 421 26.88 -4.33 0.14
CA ALA A 421 27.33 -3.37 1.15
C ALA A 421 28.17 -4.04 2.23
N ASN A 422 27.73 -5.18 2.74
CA ASN A 422 28.45 -5.98 3.71
C ASN A 422 28.36 -7.49 3.37
N PRO A 423 29.39 -8.06 2.74
CA PRO A 423 29.35 -9.46 2.29
C PRO A 423 29.42 -10.47 3.44
N ASN A 424 29.75 -10.04 4.67
CA ASN A 424 29.93 -10.90 5.84
C ASN A 424 28.64 -11.15 6.62
N LEU A 425 27.51 -10.53 6.22
CA LEU A 425 26.24 -10.75 6.90
C LEU A 425 25.82 -12.22 6.80
N ASN A 426 25.42 -12.78 7.94
CA ASN A 426 24.73 -14.06 8.01
C ASN A 426 23.20 -13.87 7.99
N TRP A 427 22.46 -14.97 7.97
CA TRP A 427 21.00 -14.92 7.88
C TRP A 427 20.34 -14.27 9.11
N GLN A 428 20.89 -14.47 10.32
CA GLN A 428 20.36 -13.82 11.52
C GLN A 428 20.46 -12.30 11.39
N GLN A 429 21.63 -11.82 10.99
CA GLN A 429 21.91 -10.38 10.87
C GLN A 429 21.07 -9.74 9.76
N VAL A 430 20.92 -10.40 8.60
CA VAL A 430 20.04 -9.92 7.53
C VAL A 430 18.60 -9.80 8.03
N LYS A 431 18.09 -10.86 8.70
CA LYS A 431 16.71 -10.88 9.21
C LYS A 431 16.49 -9.80 10.27
N GLN A 432 17.43 -9.67 11.22
CA GLN A 432 17.39 -8.67 12.29
C GLN A 432 17.42 -7.24 11.73
N ILE A 433 18.34 -6.94 10.81
CA ILE A 433 18.42 -5.60 10.18
C ILE A 433 17.13 -5.26 9.45
N LEU A 434 16.54 -6.20 8.70
CA LEU A 434 15.25 -5.97 8.03
C LEU A 434 14.14 -5.66 9.04
N GLN A 435 14.15 -6.30 10.20
CA GLN A 435 13.16 -6.06 11.26
C GLN A 435 13.39 -4.71 11.95
N ASP A 436 14.60 -4.40 12.37
CA ASP A 436 14.93 -3.19 13.13
C ASP A 436 14.78 -1.90 12.32
N THR A 437 14.86 -2.01 11.00
CA THR A 437 14.75 -0.87 10.08
C THR A 437 13.36 -0.69 9.49
N ALA A 438 12.44 -1.62 9.75
CA ALA A 438 11.07 -1.55 9.24
C ALA A 438 10.32 -0.31 9.76
N THR A 439 9.42 0.20 8.94
CA THR A 439 8.49 1.28 9.26
C THR A 439 7.19 0.70 9.81
N VAL A 440 6.73 1.17 10.97
CA VAL A 440 5.48 0.68 11.57
C VAL A 440 4.31 0.93 10.62
N ILE A 441 3.44 -0.08 10.48
CA ILE A 441 2.14 0.06 9.81
C ILE A 441 1.10 0.31 10.91
N PRO A 442 0.49 1.51 10.98
CA PRO A 442 -0.49 1.83 12.02
C PRO A 442 -1.67 0.85 12.03
N GLY A 443 -2.17 0.51 13.23
CA GLY A 443 -3.29 -0.43 13.40
C GLY A 443 -3.03 -1.87 12.96
N ARG A 444 -1.76 -2.27 12.84
CA ARG A 444 -1.38 -3.65 12.53
C ARG A 444 -0.39 -4.20 13.53
N GLU A 445 -0.55 -5.48 13.84
CA GLU A 445 0.28 -6.20 14.79
C GLU A 445 1.31 -7.10 14.10
N ALA A 446 2.32 -7.54 14.86
CA ALA A 446 3.46 -8.25 14.30
C ALA A 446 3.08 -9.58 13.63
N TRP A 447 2.00 -10.22 14.07
CA TRP A 447 1.48 -11.44 13.45
C TRP A 447 0.88 -11.20 12.05
N GLU A 448 0.49 -9.97 11.72
CA GLU A 448 -0.05 -9.58 10.41
C GLU A 448 1.05 -9.10 9.46
N VAL A 449 1.93 -8.21 9.95
CA VAL A 449 2.83 -7.42 9.10
C VAL A 449 4.32 -7.66 9.36
N GLY A 450 4.64 -8.50 10.35
CA GLY A 450 6.02 -8.67 10.82
C GLY A 450 6.49 -7.44 11.57
N ALA A 451 7.72 -6.99 11.35
CA ALA A 451 8.22 -5.76 11.97
C ALA A 451 7.64 -4.47 11.35
N GLY A 452 6.93 -4.57 10.22
CA GLY A 452 6.36 -3.44 9.50
C GLY A 452 6.78 -3.42 8.03
N TYR A 453 6.62 -2.26 7.38
CA TYR A 453 6.94 -2.02 5.98
C TYR A 453 8.45 -1.85 5.78
N VAL A 454 9.04 -2.54 4.82
CA VAL A 454 10.50 -2.55 4.62
C VAL A 454 11.06 -1.17 4.24
N ASN A 455 12.22 -0.81 4.82
CA ASN A 455 12.97 0.41 4.51
C ASN A 455 14.37 0.04 4.00
N ALA A 456 14.54 0.00 2.68
CA ALA A 456 15.79 -0.40 2.04
C ALA A 456 16.96 0.54 2.35
N TYR A 457 16.69 1.85 2.42
CA TYR A 457 17.69 2.85 2.74
C TYR A 457 18.30 2.57 4.12
N ALA A 458 17.45 2.47 5.14
CA ALA A 458 17.90 2.19 6.51
C ALA A 458 18.55 0.81 6.64
N ALA A 459 18.01 -0.21 5.97
CA ALA A 459 18.57 -1.57 5.99
C ALA A 459 19.99 -1.64 5.41
N VAL A 460 20.25 -0.99 4.27
CA VAL A 460 21.60 -0.99 3.66
C VAL A 460 22.58 -0.18 4.50
N LYS A 461 22.14 0.92 5.11
CA LYS A 461 22.98 1.69 6.02
C LYS A 461 23.35 0.91 7.29
N ALA A 462 22.37 0.27 7.92
CA ALA A 462 22.58 -0.63 9.05
C ALA A 462 23.52 -1.79 8.69
N ALA A 463 23.43 -2.32 7.47
CA ALA A 463 24.34 -3.36 6.97
C ALA A 463 25.80 -2.89 6.88
N ILE A 464 26.06 -1.65 6.43
CA ILE A 464 27.41 -1.06 6.36
C ILE A 464 27.98 -0.87 7.76
N GLU A 465 27.16 -0.30 8.65
CA GLU A 465 27.59 0.14 9.97
C GLU A 465 27.60 -1.02 10.99
N MET A 466 26.95 -2.15 10.69
CA MET A 466 26.69 -3.26 11.62
C MET A 466 26.05 -2.77 12.91
N ASP A 467 25.00 -1.97 12.74
CA ASP A 467 24.61 -1.01 13.74
C ASP A 467 23.39 -1.42 14.56
N GLU A 468 23.53 -1.38 15.88
CA GLU A 468 22.48 -1.68 16.85
C GLU A 468 21.61 -0.45 17.19
N ARG A 469 21.80 0.70 16.51
CA ARG A 469 21.05 1.95 16.73
C ARG A 469 19.64 1.98 16.12
N PHE A 470 19.22 0.92 15.44
CA PHE A 470 17.90 0.78 14.84
C PHE A 470 17.03 -0.16 15.69
N GLY A 471 15.71 -0.11 15.50
CA GLY A 471 14.77 -1.05 16.11
C GLY A 471 13.91 -0.46 17.22
N ASP A 472 14.36 0.61 17.88
CA ASP A 472 13.68 1.24 19.03
C ASP A 472 12.27 1.76 18.72
N THR A 473 11.98 2.12 17.46
CA THR A 473 10.66 2.61 17.02
C THR A 473 9.71 1.49 16.60
N THR A 474 10.21 0.27 16.40
CA THR A 474 9.39 -0.85 15.91
C THR A 474 8.50 -1.39 17.03
N LYS A 475 7.25 -1.75 16.73
CA LYS A 475 6.37 -2.39 17.73
C LYS A 475 6.97 -3.68 18.29
N LEU A 476 7.76 -4.40 17.49
CA LEU A 476 8.34 -5.69 17.84
C LEU A 476 9.31 -5.61 19.03
N ASN A 477 10.06 -4.50 19.14
CA ASN A 477 11.07 -4.30 20.17
C ASN A 477 10.56 -3.41 21.31
N ARG A 478 9.27 -3.00 21.29
CA ARG A 478 8.68 -2.11 22.28
C ARG A 478 7.93 -2.89 23.36
N GLU A 479 8.19 -2.53 24.60
CA GLU A 479 7.33 -2.91 25.72
C GLU A 479 6.23 -1.85 25.86
N PHE A 480 4.98 -2.31 25.98
CA PHE A 480 3.83 -1.42 26.09
C PHE A 480 3.28 -1.44 27.53
N ASN A 481 2.92 -0.27 28.04
CA ASN A 481 2.35 -0.10 29.38
C ASN A 481 0.84 -0.36 29.42
N ALA A 482 0.14 -0.15 28.31
CA ALA A 482 -1.28 -0.47 28.17
C ALA A 482 -1.51 -1.57 27.15
N SER A 483 -2.59 -2.34 27.35
CA SER A 483 -3.03 -3.33 26.37
C SER A 483 -4.53 -3.58 26.45
N ALA A 484 -5.13 -3.93 25.32
CA ALA A 484 -6.48 -4.47 25.29
C ALA A 484 -6.44 -5.95 25.70
N ASN A 485 -7.21 -6.34 26.71
CA ASN A 485 -7.31 -7.73 27.14
C ASN A 485 -8.26 -8.46 26.19
N VAL A 486 -7.73 -8.98 25.07
CA VAL A 486 -8.53 -9.75 24.12
C VAL A 486 -8.60 -11.20 24.60
N THR A 487 -9.81 -11.69 24.83
CA THR A 487 -10.10 -13.10 25.09
C THR A 487 -10.93 -13.68 23.96
N GLU A 488 -10.68 -14.93 23.62
CA GLU A 488 -11.54 -15.67 22.71
C GLU A 488 -12.93 -15.85 23.36
N GLY A 489 -13.94 -15.25 22.75
CA GLY A 489 -15.35 -15.37 23.12
C GLY A 489 -15.97 -16.64 22.53
N GLN A 490 -17.20 -16.57 22.05
CA GLN A 490 -17.86 -17.74 21.46
C GLN A 490 -17.26 -18.14 20.10
N SER A 491 -17.09 -19.44 19.90
CA SER A 491 -16.73 -20.06 18.62
C SER A 491 -17.80 -21.06 18.21
N PHE A 492 -18.33 -20.95 16.99
CA PHE A 492 -19.39 -21.81 16.46
C PHE A 492 -19.40 -21.84 14.93
N THR A 493 -20.19 -22.73 14.34
CA THR A 493 -20.34 -22.85 12.88
C THR A 493 -21.77 -22.51 12.45
N ARG A 494 -21.91 -21.89 11.28
CA ARG A 494 -23.18 -21.66 10.57
C ARG A 494 -23.10 -22.28 9.19
N THR A 495 -24.08 -23.10 8.84
CA THR A 495 -24.21 -23.68 7.51
C THR A 495 -25.18 -22.83 6.71
N VAL A 496 -24.76 -22.32 5.56
CA VAL A 496 -25.61 -21.49 4.69
C VAL A 496 -25.67 -22.08 3.29
N ASP A 497 -26.86 -22.15 2.70
CA ASP A 497 -27.05 -22.63 1.34
C ASP A 497 -26.92 -21.52 0.29
N TYR A 498 -26.10 -21.76 -0.73
CA TYR A 498 -26.02 -20.89 -1.90
C TYR A 498 -26.98 -21.32 -3.01
N THR A 499 -27.81 -20.38 -3.48
CA THR A 499 -28.64 -20.55 -4.68
C THR A 499 -28.34 -19.47 -5.72
N VAL A 500 -28.22 -19.89 -6.99
CA VAL A 500 -27.80 -19.02 -8.10
C VAL A 500 -28.83 -17.92 -8.42
N ALA A 501 -30.12 -18.20 -8.22
CA ALA A 501 -31.19 -17.23 -8.44
C ALA A 501 -32.38 -17.51 -7.53
N GLY A 502 -33.02 -16.44 -7.03
CA GLY A 502 -34.07 -16.51 -6.02
C GLY A 502 -33.68 -15.78 -4.73
N GLU A 503 -34.51 -15.89 -3.71
CA GLU A 503 -34.23 -15.31 -2.39
C GLU A 503 -32.97 -15.95 -1.80
N SER A 504 -32.01 -15.13 -1.39
CA SER A 504 -30.76 -15.60 -0.78
C SER A 504 -31.02 -16.12 0.62
N ASP A 505 -30.48 -17.31 0.92
CA ASP A 505 -30.52 -17.86 2.26
C ASP A 505 -29.49 -17.17 3.16
N PHE A 506 -29.81 -17.02 4.44
CA PHE A 506 -28.92 -16.42 5.42
C PHE A 506 -29.16 -17.02 6.80
N GLU A 507 -28.10 -17.11 7.58
CA GLU A 507 -28.15 -17.46 8.99
C GLU A 507 -27.87 -16.25 9.85
N THR A 508 -28.34 -16.25 11.09
CA THR A 508 -28.09 -15.16 12.04
C THR A 508 -27.28 -15.63 13.24
N PHE A 509 -26.54 -14.69 13.82
CA PHE A 509 -25.86 -14.89 15.10
C PHE A 509 -25.80 -13.57 15.86
N ASP A 510 -25.76 -13.65 17.19
CA ASP A 510 -25.69 -12.47 18.05
C ASP A 510 -24.25 -12.16 18.41
N VAL A 511 -23.91 -10.88 18.35
CA VAL A 511 -22.66 -10.31 18.80
C VAL A 511 -22.95 -9.46 20.03
N ASN A 512 -22.22 -9.68 21.10
CA ASN A 512 -22.39 -8.95 22.36
C ASN A 512 -21.61 -7.63 22.34
N ASP A 513 -21.83 -6.80 23.35
CA ASP A 513 -21.19 -5.50 23.52
C ASP A 513 -19.71 -5.59 23.89
N SER A 514 -19.24 -6.74 24.39
CA SER A 514 -17.83 -7.00 24.65
C SER A 514 -17.05 -7.47 23.44
N THR A 515 -17.70 -7.85 22.33
CA THR A 515 -17.02 -8.33 21.12
C THR A 515 -16.29 -7.17 20.43
N SER A 516 -14.98 -7.28 20.28
CA SER A 516 -14.13 -6.35 19.51
C SER A 516 -14.00 -6.75 18.04
N LEU A 517 -14.03 -8.05 17.75
CA LEU A 517 -13.87 -8.56 16.38
C LEU A 517 -14.74 -9.80 16.15
N VAL A 518 -15.40 -9.85 14.99
CA VAL A 518 -16.05 -11.05 14.46
C VAL A 518 -15.11 -11.63 13.41
N LEU A 519 -14.54 -12.79 13.69
CA LEU A 519 -13.74 -13.57 12.76
C LEU A 519 -14.60 -14.65 12.11
N ALA A 520 -14.48 -14.86 10.81
CA ALA A 520 -15.15 -15.94 10.13
C ALA A 520 -14.24 -16.60 9.08
N SER A 521 -14.36 -17.92 8.92
CA SER A 521 -13.68 -18.70 7.90
C SER A 521 -14.53 -19.87 7.40
N ALA A 522 -14.31 -20.33 6.18
CA ALA A 522 -15.06 -21.43 5.57
C ALA A 522 -14.19 -22.16 4.53
N ASN A 523 -14.55 -23.41 4.21
CA ASN A 523 -14.00 -24.13 3.07
C ASN A 523 -15.04 -24.17 1.93
N ILE A 524 -14.73 -23.52 0.81
CA ILE A 524 -15.59 -23.29 -0.35
C ILE A 524 -14.87 -23.72 -1.63
N GLU A 525 -15.43 -24.68 -2.36
CA GLU A 525 -14.92 -25.14 -3.67
C GLU A 525 -15.84 -24.76 -4.85
N SER A 526 -16.91 -24.02 -4.57
CA SER A 526 -18.01 -23.74 -5.47
C SER A 526 -17.85 -22.47 -6.32
N GLY A 527 -16.76 -21.72 -6.20
CA GLY A 527 -16.64 -20.41 -6.86
C GLY A 527 -17.54 -19.35 -6.21
N THR A 528 -17.75 -19.43 -4.90
CA THR A 528 -18.59 -18.54 -4.10
C THR A 528 -17.78 -17.90 -2.96
N ALA A 529 -18.35 -16.90 -2.29
CA ALA A 529 -17.80 -16.24 -1.10
C ALA A 529 -18.89 -16.10 -0.04
N PHE A 530 -18.54 -16.15 1.25
CA PHE A 530 -19.48 -15.82 2.31
C PHE A 530 -19.34 -14.35 2.71
N VAL A 531 -20.39 -13.78 3.28
CA VAL A 531 -20.48 -12.38 3.69
C VAL A 531 -21.04 -12.32 5.10
N LEU A 532 -20.40 -11.54 5.96
CA LEU A 532 -20.95 -11.09 7.23
C LEU A 532 -21.64 -9.74 7.02
N GLU A 533 -22.81 -9.53 7.60
CA GLU A 533 -23.51 -8.25 7.61
C GLU A 533 -23.82 -7.85 9.05
N ASP A 534 -23.38 -6.66 9.43
CA ASP A 534 -23.59 -6.14 10.79
C ASP A 534 -24.98 -5.49 10.97
N PRO A 535 -25.39 -5.16 12.21
CA PRO A 535 -26.69 -4.53 12.47
C PRO A 535 -26.90 -3.16 11.82
N ALA A 536 -25.81 -2.47 11.45
CA ALA A 536 -25.87 -1.20 10.70
C ALA A 536 -25.99 -1.42 9.18
N GLY A 537 -25.87 -2.66 8.70
CA GLY A 537 -25.93 -3.03 7.29
C GLY A 537 -24.58 -2.96 6.57
N ASN A 538 -23.45 -2.83 7.28
CA ASN A 538 -22.13 -2.94 6.65
C ASN A 538 -21.82 -4.41 6.34
N THR A 539 -21.17 -4.66 5.21
CA THR A 539 -20.89 -6.01 4.73
C THR A 539 -19.39 -6.30 4.67
N TYR A 540 -18.99 -7.47 5.15
CA TYR A 540 -17.59 -7.93 5.21
C TYR A 540 -17.52 -9.29 4.50
N GLY A 541 -16.92 -9.31 3.31
CA GLY A 541 -16.92 -10.47 2.43
C GLY A 541 -15.61 -11.25 2.49
N SER A 542 -15.70 -12.58 2.48
CA SER A 542 -14.54 -13.43 2.26
C SER A 542 -13.99 -13.30 0.84
N GLY A 543 -12.76 -13.79 0.62
CA GLY A 543 -12.28 -14.13 -0.71
C GLY A 543 -13.17 -15.19 -1.41
N ILE A 544 -12.97 -15.38 -2.72
CA ILE A 544 -13.71 -16.35 -3.54
C ILE A 544 -12.95 -17.68 -3.56
N GLY A 545 -13.58 -18.76 -3.12
CA GLY A 545 -12.98 -20.10 -3.16
C GLY A 545 -12.94 -20.64 -4.59
N LEU A 546 -11.75 -20.84 -5.15
CA LEU A 546 -11.55 -21.31 -6.52
C LEU A 546 -10.85 -22.69 -6.53
N PRO A 547 -11.31 -23.67 -7.35
CA PRO A 547 -10.77 -25.04 -7.35
C PRO A 547 -9.25 -25.17 -7.61
N VAL A 548 -8.60 -24.12 -8.12
CA VAL A 548 -7.18 -24.11 -8.50
C VAL A 548 -6.33 -23.21 -7.56
N LEU A 549 -6.95 -22.35 -6.73
CA LEU A 549 -6.27 -21.37 -5.88
C LEU A 549 -6.51 -21.58 -4.37
N GLY A 550 -7.33 -22.55 -3.97
CA GLY A 550 -7.59 -22.92 -2.58
C GLY A 550 -9.07 -22.82 -2.21
N SER A 551 -9.49 -23.69 -1.29
CA SER A 551 -10.87 -23.75 -0.81
C SER A 551 -11.09 -23.02 0.49
N SER A 552 -10.07 -22.74 1.30
CA SER A 552 -10.24 -22.01 2.56
C SER A 552 -10.29 -20.49 2.34
N VAL A 553 -11.32 -19.83 2.84
CA VAL A 553 -11.57 -18.39 2.73
C VAL A 553 -11.96 -17.82 4.09
N GLY A 554 -11.65 -16.56 4.37
CA GLY A 554 -11.98 -15.92 5.64
C GLY A 554 -12.20 -14.42 5.52
N THR A 555 -12.80 -13.83 6.56
CA THR A 555 -12.99 -12.38 6.73
C THR A 555 -13.00 -12.05 8.21
N SER A 556 -12.71 -10.80 8.54
CA SER A 556 -12.93 -10.23 9.87
C SER A 556 -13.84 -9.01 9.76
N ALA A 557 -14.48 -8.65 10.87
CA ALA A 557 -15.30 -7.44 10.96
C ALA A 557 -15.18 -6.86 12.38
N PRO A 558 -15.23 -5.53 12.56
CA PRO A 558 -15.34 -4.92 13.88
C PRO A 558 -16.57 -5.44 14.62
N GLY A 559 -16.44 -5.75 15.90
CA GLY A 559 -17.54 -6.20 16.74
C GLY A 559 -18.56 -5.08 16.94
N MET A 560 -19.80 -5.32 16.49
CA MET A 560 -20.92 -4.42 16.68
C MET A 560 -22.02 -5.16 17.44
N PRO A 561 -22.40 -4.74 18.65
CA PRO A 561 -23.46 -5.43 19.38
C PRO A 561 -24.79 -5.45 18.61
N GLY A 562 -25.37 -6.63 18.52
CA GLY A 562 -26.64 -6.87 17.84
C GLY A 562 -26.64 -8.16 17.03
N THR A 563 -27.70 -8.36 16.25
CA THR A 563 -27.87 -9.56 15.44
C THR A 563 -27.25 -9.37 14.05
N TRP A 564 -26.23 -10.15 13.78
CA TRP A 564 -25.53 -10.22 12.50
C TRP A 564 -26.15 -11.25 11.58
N LYS A 565 -25.92 -11.09 10.27
CA LYS A 565 -26.23 -12.11 9.27
C LYS A 565 -24.95 -12.68 8.68
N VAL A 566 -25.01 -13.94 8.30
CA VAL A 566 -24.04 -14.58 7.41
C VAL A 566 -24.77 -15.18 6.22
N TYR A 567 -24.31 -14.88 5.02
CA TYR A 567 -24.88 -15.43 3.78
C TYR A 567 -23.80 -15.74 2.74
N VAL A 568 -24.14 -16.48 1.69
CA VAL A 568 -23.21 -16.85 0.61
C VAL A 568 -23.62 -16.16 -0.69
N ARG A 569 -22.64 -15.64 -1.43
CA ARG A 569 -22.83 -15.03 -2.75
C ARG A 569 -21.90 -15.64 -3.80
N GLY A 570 -22.31 -15.60 -5.06
CA GLY A 570 -21.46 -15.93 -6.21
C GLY A 570 -20.63 -14.73 -6.66
N ILE A 571 -19.87 -14.92 -7.73
CA ILE A 571 -19.07 -13.88 -8.37
C ILE A 571 -20.02 -12.82 -8.94
N GLY A 572 -20.00 -11.60 -8.36
CA GLY A 572 -20.81 -10.46 -8.80
C GLY A 572 -20.07 -9.50 -9.73
N SER A 573 -18.73 -9.49 -9.68
CA SER A 573 -17.87 -8.72 -10.60
C SER A 573 -16.50 -9.38 -10.72
N VAL A 574 -15.78 -9.11 -11.81
CA VAL A 574 -14.38 -9.48 -12.02
C VAL A 574 -13.65 -8.22 -12.46
N SER A 575 -12.66 -7.76 -11.68
CA SER A 575 -11.95 -6.48 -11.89
C SER A 575 -12.89 -5.27 -12.04
N GLY A 576 -13.89 -5.16 -11.16
CA GLY A 576 -14.82 -4.01 -11.13
C GLY A 576 -15.90 -4.03 -12.21
N VAL A 577 -15.87 -4.98 -13.16
CA VAL A 577 -16.91 -5.15 -14.18
C VAL A 577 -17.94 -6.16 -13.68
N SER A 578 -19.20 -5.73 -13.59
CA SER A 578 -20.31 -6.61 -13.17
C SER A 578 -20.50 -7.76 -14.17
N VAL A 579 -20.50 -9.00 -13.66
CA VAL A 579 -20.81 -10.21 -14.45
C VAL A 579 -22.32 -10.46 -14.56
N ASP A 580 -23.14 -9.80 -13.73
CA ASP A 580 -24.60 -9.74 -13.86
C ASP A 580 -25.10 -8.28 -13.78
N PRO A 581 -25.08 -7.54 -14.90
CA PRO A 581 -25.51 -6.15 -14.94
C PRO A 581 -27.02 -5.95 -14.75
N THR A 582 -27.80 -7.03 -14.62
CA THR A 582 -29.25 -7.00 -14.41
C THR A 582 -29.67 -7.27 -12.96
N GLY A 583 -28.76 -7.76 -12.12
CA GLY A 583 -29.03 -8.11 -10.72
C GLY A 583 -30.10 -9.20 -10.54
N LEU A 584 -30.24 -10.09 -11.53
CA LEU A 584 -31.26 -11.15 -11.54
C LEU A 584 -30.76 -12.45 -10.89
N THR A 585 -29.46 -12.55 -10.60
CA THR A 585 -28.79 -13.70 -9.97
C THR A 585 -28.05 -13.27 -8.70
N ASN A 586 -27.79 -14.21 -7.81
CA ASN A 586 -26.99 -13.99 -6.60
C ASN A 586 -25.47 -14.08 -6.88
N GLY A 587 -25.07 -13.92 -8.15
CA GLY A 587 -23.71 -14.11 -8.67
C GLY A 587 -23.50 -15.44 -9.41
N ILE A 588 -22.35 -15.59 -10.07
CA ILE A 588 -21.97 -16.84 -10.74
C ILE A 588 -21.24 -17.74 -9.74
N GLY A 589 -21.77 -18.94 -9.48
CA GLY A 589 -21.18 -19.93 -8.57
C GLY A 589 -21.96 -21.26 -8.60
N LEU A 590 -21.38 -22.34 -8.09
CA LEU A 590 -22.06 -23.64 -7.98
C LEU A 590 -22.96 -23.65 -6.74
N PRO A 591 -24.23 -24.07 -6.85
CA PRO A 591 -25.11 -24.21 -5.68
C PRO A 591 -24.58 -25.28 -4.72
N GLY A 592 -24.70 -25.03 -3.42
CA GLY A 592 -24.23 -25.92 -2.37
C GLY A 592 -24.24 -25.27 -0.98
N SER A 593 -24.05 -26.08 0.05
CA SER A 593 -23.97 -25.64 1.45
C SER A 593 -22.53 -25.27 1.82
N VAL A 594 -22.36 -24.19 2.56
CA VAL A 594 -21.07 -23.72 3.07
C VAL A 594 -21.10 -23.68 4.59
N ASP A 595 -20.15 -24.36 5.23
CA ASP A 595 -19.93 -24.28 6.67
C ASP A 595 -18.98 -23.11 7.00
N VAL A 596 -19.53 -22.05 7.58
CA VAL A 596 -18.78 -20.87 8.05
C VAL A 596 -18.51 -20.99 9.55
N SER A 597 -17.25 -21.17 9.92
CA SER A 597 -16.77 -21.13 11.29
C SER A 597 -16.58 -19.68 11.72
N ILE A 598 -17.26 -19.26 12.79
CA ILE A 598 -17.27 -17.90 13.33
C ILE A 598 -16.66 -17.93 14.73
N ARG A 599 -15.74 -17.00 14.99
CA ARG A 599 -15.16 -16.73 16.30
C ARG A 599 -15.38 -15.27 16.68
N LEU A 600 -15.83 -15.05 17.89
CA LEU A 600 -15.93 -13.70 18.48
C LEU A 600 -14.70 -13.47 19.34
N LEU A 601 -13.96 -12.40 19.10
CA LEU A 601 -12.97 -11.90 20.04
C LEU A 601 -13.64 -10.90 20.95
N GLU A 602 -13.54 -11.10 22.25
CA GLU A 602 -14.10 -10.23 23.28
C GLU A 602 -12.99 -9.44 23.97
N THR A 603 -13.18 -8.15 24.18
CA THR A 603 -12.31 -7.33 25.02
C THR A 603 -12.79 -7.41 26.47
N ASN A 604 -12.04 -8.12 27.31
CA ASN A 604 -12.27 -8.24 28.76
C ASN A 604 -11.64 -7.09 29.55
N GLY A 605 -11.80 -5.86 29.04
CA GLY A 605 -11.21 -4.65 29.61
C GLY A 605 -9.82 -4.34 29.06
N TYR A 606 -9.14 -3.41 29.74
CA TYR A 606 -7.85 -2.88 29.34
C TYR A 606 -6.95 -2.80 30.56
N ASP A 607 -5.68 -3.13 30.38
CA ASP A 607 -4.64 -2.91 31.37
C ASP A 607 -3.96 -1.56 31.12
N GLY A 608 -3.49 -0.89 32.19
CA GLY A 608 -2.69 0.34 32.10
C GLY A 608 -3.47 1.65 31.87
N ILE A 609 -4.80 1.60 31.79
CA ILE A 609 -5.65 2.79 31.55
C ILE A 609 -6.77 2.99 32.60
N ASP A 610 -6.59 2.44 33.80
CA ASP A 610 -7.59 2.49 34.88
C ASP A 610 -8.01 3.93 35.25
N ASP A 611 -7.08 4.88 35.11
CA ASP A 611 -7.25 6.29 35.38
C ASP A 611 -8.11 7.02 34.32
N ALA A 612 -8.37 6.40 33.16
CA ALA A 612 -9.35 6.87 32.19
C ALA A 612 -10.81 6.51 32.58
N ALA A 613 -11.03 5.80 33.69
CA ALA A 613 -12.37 5.42 34.12
C ALA A 613 -13.27 6.64 34.39
N GLY A 614 -14.38 6.73 33.66
CA GLY A 614 -15.33 7.84 33.76
C GLY A 614 -14.92 9.11 33.01
N HIS A 615 -13.75 9.12 32.35
CA HIS A 615 -13.31 10.23 31.53
C HIS A 615 -14.10 10.27 30.19
N PRO A 616 -14.56 11.44 29.71
CA PRO A 616 -15.36 11.55 28.48
C PRO A 616 -14.61 11.08 27.22
N GLY A 617 -13.28 11.14 27.23
CA GLY A 617 -12.43 10.67 26.13
C GLY A 617 -12.12 9.17 26.13
N ARG A 618 -12.62 8.40 27.11
CA ARG A 618 -12.24 6.99 27.33
C ARG A 618 -12.37 6.11 26.08
N ALA A 619 -13.44 6.24 25.29
CA ALA A 619 -13.63 5.42 24.10
C ALA A 619 -12.53 5.64 23.03
N PHE A 620 -12.00 6.86 22.90
CA PHE A 620 -10.89 7.15 22.00
C PHE A 620 -9.57 6.57 22.52
N ILE A 621 -9.39 6.58 23.85
CA ILE A 621 -8.23 5.98 24.51
C ILE A 621 -8.23 4.47 24.29
N GLU A 622 -9.35 3.81 24.58
CA GLU A 622 -9.54 2.38 24.36
C GLU A 622 -9.24 1.98 22.91
N TYR A 623 -9.75 2.73 21.93
CA TYR A 623 -9.42 2.52 20.51
C TYR A 623 -7.93 2.70 20.20
N ALA A 624 -7.31 3.77 20.72
CA ALA A 624 -5.90 4.03 20.45
C ALA A 624 -5.00 2.95 21.06
N ILE A 625 -5.35 2.40 22.23
CA ILE A 625 -4.65 1.27 22.85
C ILE A 625 -4.90 -0.03 22.08
N SER A 626 -6.14 -0.32 21.67
CA SER A 626 -6.48 -1.57 20.97
C SER A 626 -5.76 -1.68 19.63
N GLU A 627 -5.64 -0.56 18.91
CA GLU A 627 -4.95 -0.48 17.61
C GLU A 627 -3.43 -0.20 17.74
N ARG A 628 -2.91 -0.13 18.97
CA ARG A 628 -1.51 0.23 19.29
C ARG A 628 -1.05 1.52 18.58
N LEU A 629 -1.91 2.52 18.55
CA LEU A 629 -1.65 3.85 17.96
C LEU A 629 -1.02 4.82 18.97
N MET A 630 -1.22 4.53 20.26
CA MET A 630 -0.70 5.29 21.40
C MET A 630 -0.53 4.31 22.56
N ASP A 631 0.35 4.63 23.50
CA ASP A 631 0.56 3.84 24.72
C ASP A 631 0.33 4.67 25.98
N ALA A 632 0.09 4.00 27.10
CA ALA A 632 0.09 4.61 28.43
C ALA A 632 1.53 4.88 28.89
N GLU A 633 1.66 5.72 29.92
CA GLU A 633 2.90 5.90 30.65
C GLU A 633 2.96 4.88 31.80
N ALA A 634 4.11 4.81 32.50
CA ALA A 634 4.33 3.80 33.54
C ALA A 634 3.37 3.92 34.74
N ASP A 635 2.73 5.08 34.92
CA ASP A 635 1.79 5.36 36.02
C ASP A 635 0.32 5.46 35.59
N GLY A 636 0.01 5.31 34.30
CA GLY A 636 -1.36 5.35 33.76
C GLY A 636 -1.43 6.02 32.39
N PHE A 637 -2.65 6.21 31.88
CA PHE A 637 -2.84 6.91 30.61
C PHE A 637 -2.73 8.44 30.74
N ASN A 638 -3.00 8.99 31.92
CA ASN A 638 -3.02 10.42 32.24
C ASN A 638 -3.86 11.25 31.26
N PRO A 639 -5.19 11.01 31.14
CA PRO A 639 -6.02 11.54 30.05
C PRO A 639 -6.09 13.07 29.95
N ASP A 640 -5.93 13.79 31.07
CA ASP A 640 -5.97 15.25 31.16
C ASP A 640 -4.59 15.92 31.06
N GLU A 641 -3.51 15.13 31.01
CA GLU A 641 -2.16 15.66 30.92
C GLU A 641 -1.92 16.32 29.55
N SER A 642 -1.25 17.48 29.58
CA SER A 642 -0.91 18.23 28.36
C SER A 642 0.22 17.54 27.60
N VAL A 643 0.12 17.50 26.27
CA VAL A 643 1.06 16.76 25.42
C VAL A 643 2.32 17.57 25.14
N ALA A 644 3.48 17.02 25.50
CA ALA A 644 4.79 17.54 25.11
C ALA A 644 5.22 17.02 23.71
N LYS A 645 6.17 17.71 23.04
CA LYS A 645 6.65 17.30 21.70
C LYS A 645 7.19 15.88 21.68
N GLN A 646 7.89 15.42 22.72
CA GLN A 646 8.40 14.04 22.75
C GLN A 646 7.28 12.99 22.82
N THR A 647 6.20 13.28 23.56
CA THR A 647 5.01 12.42 23.62
C THR A 647 4.31 12.36 22.27
N LEU A 648 4.20 13.50 21.58
CA LEU A 648 3.66 13.53 20.22
C LEU A 648 4.57 12.77 19.24
N ALA A 649 5.89 12.91 19.35
CA ALA A 649 6.84 12.17 18.52
C ALA A 649 6.64 10.66 18.66
N ASP A 650 6.50 10.17 19.90
CA ASP A 650 6.25 8.76 20.17
C ASP A 650 4.99 8.26 19.48
N VAL A 651 3.88 8.96 19.70
CA VAL A 651 2.58 8.64 19.10
C VAL A 651 2.63 8.66 17.57
N LEU A 652 3.35 9.61 16.96
CA LEU A 652 3.49 9.68 15.51
C LEU A 652 4.31 8.51 14.94
N THR A 653 5.29 7.96 15.68
CA THR A 653 5.99 6.75 15.23
C THR A 653 5.11 5.50 15.20
N LEU A 654 4.07 5.46 16.04
CA LEU A 654 3.09 4.36 16.07
C LEU A 654 1.92 4.56 15.10
N SER A 655 1.46 5.81 14.95
CA SER A 655 0.20 6.14 14.28
C SER A 655 0.35 6.88 12.96
N GLY A 656 1.49 7.50 12.68
CA GLY A 656 1.68 8.46 11.57
C GLY A 656 2.35 7.90 10.32
N SER A 657 2.57 6.58 10.23
CA SER A 657 3.37 5.95 9.16
C SER A 657 4.75 6.60 8.99
N VAL A 658 5.39 6.94 10.10
CA VAL A 658 6.70 7.61 10.11
C VAL A 658 7.80 6.58 9.90
N ARG A 659 8.63 6.79 8.88
CA ARG A 659 9.80 5.98 8.57
C ARG A 659 10.76 5.93 9.75
N GLN A 660 11.41 4.78 9.89
CA GLN A 660 12.61 4.70 10.72
C GLN A 660 13.64 5.75 10.27
N ALA A 661 14.20 6.48 11.23
CA ALA A 661 15.20 7.51 10.96
C ALA A 661 16.39 6.94 10.18
N GLN A 662 16.91 7.70 9.21
CA GLN A 662 18.05 7.26 8.41
C GLN A 662 19.33 7.02 9.22
N GLU A 663 19.45 7.62 10.41
CA GLU A 663 20.62 7.50 11.31
C GLU A 663 20.27 6.74 12.60
N GLY A 664 19.09 6.09 12.66
CA GLY A 664 18.59 5.46 13.87
C GLY A 664 18.58 6.43 15.06
N ASN A 665 19.08 5.98 16.21
CA ASN A 665 19.18 6.77 17.44
C ASN A 665 20.51 7.55 17.61
N LYS A 666 21.29 7.73 16.53
CA LYS A 666 22.64 8.36 16.59
C LYS A 666 22.64 9.79 17.13
N GLN A 667 21.70 10.62 16.69
CA GLN A 667 21.56 11.98 17.21
C GLN A 667 20.79 11.92 18.52
N ILE A 668 21.39 12.47 19.57
CA ILE A 668 20.77 12.62 20.88
C ILE A 668 20.68 14.12 21.13
N TYR A 669 19.46 14.66 21.11
CA TYR A 669 19.23 16.07 21.41
C TYR A 669 19.58 16.36 22.87
N LEU A 670 20.13 17.54 23.14
CA LEU A 670 20.64 17.93 24.46
C LEU A 670 19.54 18.00 25.54
N ASP A 671 18.29 18.16 25.11
CA ASP A 671 17.08 18.19 25.92
C ASP A 671 16.29 16.87 25.84
N SER A 672 16.94 15.76 25.50
CA SER A 672 16.33 14.42 25.43
C SER A 672 17.23 13.34 26.04
N THR A 673 16.68 12.16 26.25
CA THR A 673 17.46 10.97 26.68
C THR A 673 17.78 10.08 25.47
N SER A 674 18.78 9.20 25.62
CA SER A 674 19.11 8.22 24.59
C SER A 674 17.96 7.28 24.26
N THR A 675 17.06 7.01 25.21
CA THR A 675 15.87 6.16 25.02
C THR A 675 14.88 6.78 24.02
N ASN A 676 14.83 8.11 23.95
CA ASN A 676 13.89 8.83 23.08
C ASN A 676 14.49 9.15 21.71
N ALA A 677 15.81 9.03 21.56
CA ALA A 677 16.55 9.51 20.40
C ALA A 677 16.01 8.95 19.07
N ALA A 678 15.66 7.65 19.01
CA ALA A 678 15.15 7.03 17.80
C ALA A 678 13.85 7.68 17.29
N MET A 679 12.85 7.85 18.16
CA MET A 679 11.57 8.45 17.78
C MET A 679 11.71 9.94 17.44
N LEU A 680 12.55 10.67 18.17
CA LEU A 680 12.78 12.09 17.90
C LEU A 680 13.48 12.28 16.54
N ASN A 681 14.46 11.45 16.23
CA ASN A 681 15.13 11.47 14.92
C ASN A 681 14.18 11.06 13.79
N ALA A 682 13.29 10.09 14.02
CA ALA A 682 12.35 9.63 13.01
C ALA A 682 11.38 10.73 12.58
N VAL A 683 10.81 11.48 13.52
CA VAL A 683 9.82 12.52 13.21
C VAL A 683 10.42 13.84 12.71
N SER A 684 11.68 14.12 13.04
CA SER A 684 12.34 15.41 12.76
C SER A 684 13.11 15.45 11.44
N GLN A 685 13.22 14.33 10.73
CA GLN A 685 13.90 14.26 9.45
C GLN A 685 12.99 14.66 8.27
N LYS A 686 13.59 15.27 7.25
CA LYS A 686 12.93 15.47 5.94
C LYS A 686 12.56 14.10 5.36
N GLY A 687 11.40 13.98 4.73
CA GLY A 687 10.92 12.71 4.17
C GLY A 687 10.52 11.68 5.22
N ALA A 688 10.20 12.12 6.44
CA ALA A 688 9.84 11.23 7.55
C ALA A 688 8.56 10.44 7.31
N THR A 689 7.53 10.99 6.66
CA THR A 689 6.28 10.24 6.38
C THR A 689 6.49 9.24 5.24
N LEU A 690 6.07 7.99 5.42
CA LEU A 690 6.11 6.96 4.37
C LEU A 690 5.30 7.38 3.12
N LYS A 691 4.26 8.21 3.29
CA LYS A 691 3.43 8.73 2.20
C LYS A 691 4.17 9.74 1.29
N ASP A 692 5.33 10.21 1.72
CA ASP A 692 6.25 10.98 0.89
C ASP A 692 7.20 10.02 0.15
N ALA A 693 6.80 9.58 -1.03
CA ALA A 693 7.63 8.69 -1.84
C ALA A 693 8.93 9.37 -2.34
N GLY A 694 8.98 10.71 -2.40
CA GLY A 694 10.09 11.49 -2.92
C GLY A 694 11.15 11.88 -1.88
N TYR A 695 10.88 11.70 -0.58
CA TYR A 695 11.70 12.23 0.51
C TYR A 695 11.85 13.77 0.43
N ASP A 696 10.81 14.43 -0.06
CA ASP A 696 10.76 15.86 -0.34
C ASP A 696 10.04 16.72 0.69
N PHE A 697 9.13 16.13 1.44
CA PHE A 697 8.33 16.83 2.44
C PHE A 697 9.16 17.13 3.68
N ALA A 698 8.80 18.23 4.34
CA ALA A 698 9.36 18.61 5.62
C ALA A 698 9.07 17.55 6.69
N SER A 699 9.81 17.62 7.78
CA SER A 699 9.63 16.73 8.93
C SER A 699 8.19 16.75 9.45
N VAL A 700 7.71 15.60 9.91
CA VAL A 700 6.37 15.47 10.51
C VAL A 700 6.29 16.24 11.83
N LEU A 701 7.40 16.33 12.57
CA LEU A 701 7.52 17.17 13.77
C LEU A 701 8.93 17.79 13.84
N PRO A 702 9.09 19.09 13.52
CA PRO A 702 10.40 19.72 13.44
C PRO A 702 11.06 19.90 14.81
N ALA A 703 12.38 19.71 14.85
CA ALA A 703 13.21 20.12 15.98
C ALA A 703 13.34 21.65 16.03
N GLU A 704 13.53 22.22 17.23
CA GLU A 704 13.77 23.66 17.40
C GLU A 704 15.11 24.11 16.79
N SER A 705 16.12 23.24 16.86
CA SER A 705 17.45 23.47 16.28
C SER A 705 18.18 22.14 16.07
N PRO A 706 19.38 22.14 15.44
CA PRO A 706 20.18 20.92 15.28
C PRO A 706 20.53 20.22 16.60
N ASP A 707 20.64 20.94 17.72
CA ASP A 707 21.06 20.38 19.01
C ASP A 707 19.91 20.22 20.02
N PHE A 708 18.76 20.87 19.79
CA PHE A 708 17.61 20.89 20.69
C PHE A 708 16.32 20.54 19.95
N PHE A 709 15.58 19.56 20.47
CA PHE A 709 14.32 19.15 19.87
C PHE A 709 13.13 19.99 20.35
N GLY A 710 13.17 20.47 21.60
CA GLY A 710 12.03 21.02 22.32
C GLY A 710 11.25 19.92 23.05
N SER A 711 11.91 18.88 23.59
CA SER A 711 11.27 17.64 24.04
C SER A 711 10.12 17.84 25.04
N ASP A 712 10.33 18.74 26.00
CA ASP A 712 9.36 19.06 27.06
C ASP A 712 8.43 20.24 26.70
N GLU A 713 8.56 20.81 25.51
CA GLU A 713 7.69 21.89 25.07
C GLU A 713 6.29 21.37 24.76
N LEU A 714 5.27 22.05 25.30
CA LEU A 714 3.88 21.69 25.08
C LEU A 714 3.46 22.03 23.65
N VAL A 715 2.78 21.09 22.99
CA VAL A 715 2.35 21.25 21.61
C VAL A 715 1.09 22.10 21.54
N THR A 716 1.03 23.03 20.59
CA THR A 716 -0.17 23.83 20.31
C THR A 716 -1.08 23.14 19.31
N HIS A 717 -2.35 23.52 19.27
CA HIS A 717 -3.36 22.92 18.39
C HIS A 717 -3.02 23.08 16.90
N GLU A 718 -2.46 24.21 16.49
CA GLU A 718 -1.99 24.44 15.11
C GLU A 718 -0.79 23.57 14.73
N ARG A 719 0.09 23.25 15.70
CA ARG A 719 1.23 22.34 15.48
C ARG A 719 0.78 20.88 15.41
N LEU A 720 -0.24 20.49 16.17
CA LEU A 720 -0.88 19.18 16.00
C LEU A 720 -1.49 19.06 14.58
N ALA A 721 -2.18 20.11 14.10
CA ALA A 721 -2.74 20.12 12.74
C ALA A 721 -1.65 19.90 11.68
N TYR A 722 -0.53 20.61 11.81
CA TYR A 722 0.65 20.42 10.96
C TYR A 722 1.11 18.96 10.94
N SER A 723 1.37 18.36 12.12
CA SER A 723 1.90 17.00 12.18
C SER A 723 0.94 15.95 11.62
N LEU A 724 -0.37 16.07 11.89
CA LEU A 724 -1.36 15.12 11.35
C LEU A 724 -1.46 15.18 9.82
N VAL A 725 -1.42 16.39 9.24
CA VAL A 725 -1.46 16.59 7.78
C VAL A 725 -0.15 16.14 7.12
N GLN A 726 0.99 16.36 7.78
CA GLN A 726 2.28 15.82 7.32
C GLN A 726 2.29 14.29 7.33
N SER A 727 1.75 13.64 8.36
CA SER A 727 1.64 12.17 8.40
C SER A 727 0.87 11.62 7.19
N LEU A 728 -0.12 12.35 6.68
CA LEU A 728 -0.89 11.99 5.48
C LEU A 728 -0.18 12.30 4.15
N GLY A 729 1.00 12.92 4.17
CA GLY A 729 1.69 13.33 2.95
C GLY A 729 0.99 14.47 2.21
N LEU A 730 0.22 15.31 2.90
CA LEU A 730 -0.60 16.36 2.28
C LEU A 730 0.06 17.75 2.35
N GLU A 731 1.39 17.80 2.36
CA GLU A 731 2.17 19.04 2.41
C GLU A 731 1.82 19.98 1.25
N SER A 732 1.79 19.45 0.02
CA SER A 732 1.50 20.24 -1.19
C SER A 732 0.09 20.84 -1.14
N ALA A 733 -0.89 20.08 -0.65
CA ALA A 733 -2.25 20.56 -0.46
C ALA A 733 -2.31 21.69 0.57
N ALA A 734 -1.63 21.53 1.72
CA ALA A 734 -1.55 22.58 2.73
C ALA A 734 -0.85 23.85 2.22
N LYS A 735 0.25 23.71 1.49
CA LYS A 735 1.02 24.85 0.94
C LYS A 735 0.30 25.58 -0.20
N SER A 736 -0.67 24.95 -0.85
CA SER A 736 -1.51 25.60 -1.88
C SER A 736 -2.50 26.62 -1.31
N PHE A 737 -2.73 26.62 0.01
CA PHE A 737 -3.61 27.57 0.67
C PHE A 737 -3.00 28.97 0.70
N ASP A 738 -3.74 29.98 0.25
CA ASP A 738 -3.32 31.39 0.33
C ASP A 738 -3.35 31.86 1.80
N PRO A 739 -2.20 32.18 2.42
CA PRO A 739 -2.13 32.59 3.83
C PRO A 739 -2.84 33.93 4.11
N ALA A 740 -3.14 34.72 3.07
CA ALA A 740 -3.94 35.93 3.21
C ALA A 740 -5.44 35.65 3.40
N GLN A 741 -5.90 34.42 3.12
CA GLN A 741 -7.28 34.02 3.35
C GLN A 741 -7.52 33.58 4.80
N ASP A 742 -8.78 33.70 5.22
CA ASP A 742 -9.24 33.16 6.49
C ASP A 742 -9.56 31.68 6.36
N VAL A 743 -9.22 30.92 7.40
CA VAL A 743 -9.55 29.51 7.52
C VAL A 743 -11.05 29.37 7.78
N GLN A 744 -11.66 28.39 7.12
CA GLN A 744 -13.11 28.16 7.13
C GLN A 744 -13.42 26.70 7.47
N VAL A 745 -14.60 26.48 8.05
CA VAL A 745 -15.13 25.16 8.36
C VAL A 745 -16.55 25.05 7.82
N VAL A 746 -16.94 23.86 7.37
CA VAL A 746 -18.32 23.57 6.96
C VAL A 746 -19.08 22.96 8.14
N VAL A 747 -20.17 23.59 8.54
CA VAL A 747 -21.02 23.16 9.66
C VAL A 747 -22.48 23.29 9.25
N PHE A 748 -23.25 22.19 9.33
CA PHE A 748 -24.65 22.15 8.89
C PHE A 748 -24.86 22.68 7.47
N ASP A 749 -23.99 22.27 6.54
CA ASP A 749 -23.96 22.73 5.13
C ASP A 749 -23.73 24.24 4.94
N GLN A 750 -23.27 24.95 5.98
CA GLN A 750 -22.87 26.36 5.91
C GLN A 750 -21.37 26.50 6.07
N VAL A 751 -20.77 27.38 5.26
CA VAL A 751 -19.37 27.77 5.38
C VAL A 751 -19.27 28.86 6.45
N VAL A 752 -18.50 28.59 7.51
CA VAL A 752 -18.29 29.49 8.65
C VAL A 752 -16.81 29.82 8.75
N THR A 753 -16.46 31.10 8.72
CA THR A 753 -15.09 31.58 8.94
C THR A 753 -14.71 31.47 10.41
N LEU A 754 -13.48 31.04 10.69
CA LEU A 754 -12.96 31.03 12.05
C LEU A 754 -12.79 32.46 12.58
N SER A 755 -13.40 32.73 13.73
CA SER A 755 -13.30 34.01 14.44
C SER A 755 -11.89 34.35 14.91
N ASP A 756 -11.03 33.36 15.03
CA ASP A 756 -9.64 33.45 15.46
C ASP A 756 -8.65 33.07 14.36
N SER A 757 -9.06 33.16 13.08
CA SER A 757 -8.19 32.82 11.95
C SER A 757 -6.89 33.64 11.90
N ASP A 758 -6.92 34.90 12.35
CA ASP A 758 -5.74 35.78 12.40
C ASP A 758 -4.73 35.39 13.48
N ASN A 759 -5.14 34.56 14.45
CA ASN A 759 -4.25 34.06 15.50
C ASN A 759 -3.49 32.81 15.07
N ILE A 760 -3.80 32.23 13.90
CA ILE A 760 -3.09 31.08 13.34
C ILE A 760 -1.84 31.62 12.62
N ALA A 761 -0.68 31.03 12.88
CA ALA A 761 0.54 31.41 12.17
C ALA A 761 0.32 31.31 10.64
N PRO A 762 0.69 32.33 9.83
CA PRO A 762 0.39 32.35 8.39
C PRO A 762 0.81 31.08 7.64
N GLU A 763 1.98 30.55 7.97
CA GLU A 763 2.54 29.31 7.39
C GLU A 763 1.79 28.04 7.82
N LEU A 764 1.00 28.09 8.89
CA LEU A 764 0.23 26.96 9.40
C LEU A 764 -1.25 27.00 9.00
N LYS A 765 -1.76 28.13 8.47
CA LYS A 765 -3.17 28.27 8.07
C LYS A 765 -3.64 27.16 7.11
N GLY A 766 -2.83 26.84 6.11
CA GLY A 766 -3.14 25.76 5.16
C GLY A 766 -3.24 24.38 5.81
N TYR A 767 -2.35 24.08 6.76
CA TYR A 767 -2.39 22.84 7.52
C TYR A 767 -3.64 22.76 8.41
N VAL A 768 -4.00 23.86 9.09
CA VAL A 768 -5.24 23.92 9.87
C VAL A 768 -6.48 23.76 8.99
N GLN A 769 -6.49 24.40 7.81
CA GLN A 769 -7.58 24.28 6.84
C GLN A 769 -7.78 22.83 6.38
N VAL A 770 -6.71 22.14 6.02
CA VAL A 770 -6.76 20.72 5.62
C VAL A 770 -7.21 19.84 6.79
N ALA A 771 -6.64 20.04 7.98
CA ALA A 771 -6.99 19.25 9.16
C ALA A 771 -8.47 19.36 9.56
N LEU A 772 -9.06 20.56 9.43
CA LEU A 772 -10.50 20.78 9.67
C LEU A 772 -11.35 20.16 8.56
N HIS A 773 -10.96 20.29 7.30
CA HIS A 773 -11.69 19.73 6.16
C HIS A 773 -11.73 18.19 6.23
N MET A 774 -10.59 17.56 6.55
CA MET A 774 -10.50 16.11 6.70
C MET A 774 -11.12 15.59 7.99
N GLY A 775 -11.59 16.47 8.88
CA GLY A 775 -12.18 16.11 10.16
C GLY A 775 -11.18 15.52 11.17
N LEU A 776 -9.88 15.71 10.96
CA LEU A 776 -8.81 15.31 11.89
C LEU A 776 -8.97 16.06 13.22
N LEU A 777 -9.15 17.37 13.13
CA LEU A 777 -9.42 18.27 14.26
C LEU A 777 -10.79 18.94 14.09
N ASN A 778 -11.31 19.51 15.18
CA ASN A 778 -12.60 20.22 15.15
C ASN A 778 -12.39 21.69 15.55
N ALA A 779 -13.19 22.57 14.95
CA ALA A 779 -13.47 23.88 15.51
C ALA A 779 -14.58 23.78 16.58
N GLN A 780 -14.50 24.62 17.61
CA GLN A 780 -15.59 24.82 18.54
C GLN A 780 -16.68 25.65 17.87
N ILE A 781 -17.90 25.13 17.83
CA ILE A 781 -19.06 25.82 17.26
C ILE A 781 -19.93 26.38 18.37
N LYS A 782 -20.33 27.64 18.24
CA LYS A 782 -21.34 28.28 19.08
C LYS A 782 -22.50 28.75 18.23
N VAL A 783 -23.69 28.61 18.79
CA VAL A 783 -24.92 29.17 18.23
C VAL A 783 -25.29 30.37 19.09
N GLU A 784 -25.28 31.55 18.50
CA GLU A 784 -25.59 32.80 19.18
C GLU A 784 -26.88 33.38 18.59
N GLN A 785 -27.79 33.82 19.46
CA GLN A 785 -29.02 34.48 19.07
C GLN A 785 -29.41 35.51 20.13
N ASP A 786 -29.22 36.78 19.82
CA ASP A 786 -29.58 37.89 20.69
C ASP A 786 -31.09 38.20 20.63
N ALA A 787 -31.56 38.99 21.60
CA ALA A 787 -32.99 39.30 21.79
C ALA A 787 -33.68 39.97 20.59
N PHE A 788 -32.90 40.46 19.61
CA PHE A 788 -33.40 41.12 18.40
C PHE A 788 -33.01 40.38 17.11
N ASP A 789 -32.28 39.27 17.20
CA ASP A 789 -31.87 38.49 16.03
C ASP A 789 -33.06 37.67 15.51
N LEU A 790 -33.30 37.77 14.20
CA LEU A 790 -34.41 37.06 13.56
C LEU A 790 -34.13 35.56 13.39
N GLU A 791 -32.86 35.18 13.28
CA GLU A 791 -32.37 33.80 13.14
C GLU A 791 -31.05 33.64 13.92
N PRO A 792 -30.74 32.45 14.45
CA PRO A 792 -29.47 32.20 15.12
C PRO A 792 -28.28 32.29 14.15
N THR A 793 -27.14 32.77 14.64
CA THR A 793 -25.87 32.83 13.91
C THR A 793 -24.89 31.78 14.44
N LEU A 794 -24.08 31.23 13.54
CA LEU A 794 -23.02 30.27 13.89
C LEU A 794 -21.67 31.00 13.95
N THR A 795 -20.93 30.78 15.04
CA THR A 795 -19.52 31.19 15.15
C THR A 795 -18.65 29.96 15.36
N ALA A 796 -17.45 29.99 14.76
CA ALA A 796 -16.47 28.92 14.87
C ALA A 796 -15.14 29.47 15.42
N THR A 797 -14.48 28.71 16.31
CA THR A 797 -13.19 29.06 16.92
C THR A 797 -12.30 27.82 16.96
N PHE A 798 -11.03 27.93 16.57
CA PHE A 798 -10.09 26.79 16.56
C PHE A 798 -9.16 26.73 17.79
N ALA A 799 -8.85 27.89 18.37
CA ALA A 799 -7.91 28.11 19.46
C ALA A 799 -6.48 27.62 19.14
N PRO A 800 -5.76 28.27 18.19
CA PRO A 800 -4.49 27.75 17.66
C PRO A 800 -3.39 27.53 18.70
N GLU A 801 -3.20 28.50 19.61
CA GLU A 801 -2.16 28.45 20.65
C GLU A 801 -2.53 27.57 21.86
N ARG A 802 -3.73 26.97 21.88
CA ARG A 802 -4.19 26.14 22.99
C ARG A 802 -3.41 24.81 23.03
N HIS A 803 -2.99 24.39 24.21
CA HIS A 803 -2.49 23.04 24.46
C HIS A 803 -3.66 22.03 24.58
N PHE A 804 -3.39 20.78 24.22
CA PHE A 804 -4.37 19.70 24.23
C PHE A 804 -3.92 18.55 25.13
N SER A 805 -4.90 17.79 25.62
CA SER A 805 -4.63 16.67 26.51
C SER A 805 -4.30 15.37 25.76
N ARG A 806 -3.73 14.39 26.46
CA ARG A 806 -3.49 13.03 25.93
C ARG A 806 -4.78 12.37 25.42
N ALA A 807 -5.93 12.61 26.06
CA ALA A 807 -7.22 12.12 25.56
C ALA A 807 -7.68 12.81 24.26
N GLU A 808 -7.38 14.11 24.10
CA GLU A 808 -7.64 14.81 22.83
C GLU A 808 -6.72 14.30 21.71
N LEU A 809 -5.47 13.96 22.04
CA LEU A 809 -4.56 13.31 21.09
C LEU A 809 -5.06 11.92 20.68
N ALA A 810 -5.51 11.09 21.63
CA ALA A 810 -6.11 9.79 21.33
C ALA A 810 -7.26 9.91 20.32
N LYS A 811 -8.14 10.91 20.51
CA LYS A 811 -9.22 11.21 19.57
C LYS A 811 -8.70 11.62 18.18
N ALA A 812 -7.64 12.43 18.11
CA ALA A 812 -7.06 12.86 16.84
C ALA A 812 -6.46 11.67 16.08
N VAL A 813 -5.74 10.75 16.76
CA VAL A 813 -5.16 9.58 16.11
C VAL A 813 -6.20 8.54 15.70
N THR A 814 -7.31 8.40 16.44
CA THR A 814 -8.47 7.59 16.00
C THR A 814 -9.02 8.07 14.66
N ARG A 815 -8.98 9.38 14.40
CA ARG A 815 -9.45 9.98 13.14
C ARG A 815 -8.40 9.91 12.03
N LEU A 816 -7.13 9.99 12.40
CA LEU A 816 -6.01 9.85 11.49
C LEU A 816 -5.92 8.43 10.93
N HIS A 817 -6.08 7.41 11.78
CA HIS A 817 -5.90 6.01 11.43
C HIS A 817 -6.60 5.58 10.12
N PRO A 818 -7.93 5.75 9.95
CA PRO A 818 -8.60 5.32 8.72
C PRO A 818 -8.19 6.12 7.47
N LEU A 819 -7.65 7.33 7.64
CA LEU A 819 -7.17 8.18 6.53
C LEU A 819 -5.75 7.81 6.12
N ILE A 820 -4.93 7.31 7.06
CA ILE A 820 -3.61 6.75 6.74
C ILE A 820 -3.74 5.41 6.02
N SER A 821 -4.79 4.65 6.32
CA SER A 821 -5.08 3.39 5.62
C SER A 821 -5.70 3.56 4.22
N GLN A 822 -6.00 4.80 3.83
CA GLN A 822 -6.40 5.20 2.48
C GLN A 822 -5.20 5.74 1.71
#